data_AF-A0A9P1DJD3-F1
#
_entry.id   AF-A0A9P1DJD3-F1
#
_cell.length_a   1.000
_cell.length_b   1.000
_cell.length_c   1.000
_cell.angle_alpha   90.00
_cell.angle_beta   90.00
_cell.angle_gamma   90.00
#
_symmetry.space_group_name_H-M   'P 1'
#
loop_
_entity.id
_entity.type
_entity.pdbx_description
1 polymer ?
#
loop_
_entity_poly.entity_id
_entity_poly.type
_entity_poly.pdbx_seq_one_letter_code
_entity_poly.pdbx_strand_id
1 'polypeptide(L)'
;MPPVMPYVNQFTGDASFYPPLRKKGRSERSVTLHRLIVMPENSIEDLLQIVSENMPFDTDNLATAIHKLAKLRHRFAAVVGCCWIDPRWTMLISQVVESGTVRLAESWVMLGQVLKAFIWPMRLLALVAWAVASLRDRRITPLLFDIAAKRLAMGNVPQDLSSLAWAVATARAKDSAAVALLRQVSLESAKTVQSFGPQDLAMCAWAFAKVAMRDTQLLHLFADEALEKYTELNGQNLSNLVWSLATIREHHEPLMDAVSRTRADTIQGLAQQEFSNIVWSFATLLRTSEMLFRRTAPRVVETARDLDSQHLANIAWAYAKISHRDDGLFYVLSREAMESDRKCSPLNLANLAWAFASAGWHGEMSTRRVGLRDPKFFQWIAESAVAMSPQFTSQNCSNLVWSFATLRIGHQDLFEAMSVQVQGWLISNFDPQHLSNVLWSYAKLAIKNLDLFETTADEIVKRGVEYLARTPQNLSNTVWAYGVVVSKPRHLMAALQHHLTAASGFYDKLTEVRPLGKSSRAQLAMTVLSLHHLGLTDIAWHLFDQISKDGLQAGGEAYSYWLFIAGETRNPQREIDVFEQMARTAHTRGLQGACWNAVVVRCLTLGDESRARRSLQVMDMEELCNPLSEVLRQRLGLPAPRSAVGNIDWRRREKDEHEWVTNSLGFSLRLNKIEYYKEVGTLHYILRNGKHQDVPVIHRAIEAFTREQELWLKLAGDEKGAVLDKVLALQGKAKLVVEVGLYVGYSSTRMASQMRHWGGKVISMEVDPYHAAIARNTIEWAGLTDYIEIWCGHSENLIPRLKERLPEKSIDILFFDQQGTKMHLDLQRIVDFNMLSDRAIMVGDNVLRPGAPQFMYWNSVAGPYETQVVSLREYKQEVVEDWMSVSFWLPHSAEAQIPMTIPEAVEQLGHDTDGIRWQSVESKVSEQQWESHSQRMRREFAACGIKPFEVVPFQDAEGRSQV
;
A
#
# COMPACT_ATOMS: atom_id res chain seq x y z
N MET A 1 18.63 12.42 -17.57
CA MET A 1 19.61 11.54 -18.27
C MET A 1 20.20 10.60 -17.22
N PRO A 2 20.28 9.27 -17.42
CA PRO A 2 20.96 8.43 -16.43
C PRO A 2 22.46 8.78 -16.42
N PRO A 3 23.04 9.03 -15.22
CA PRO A 3 24.41 9.47 -15.05
C PRO A 3 25.38 8.41 -15.59
N VAL A 4 26.53 8.91 -16.03
CA VAL A 4 27.64 8.14 -16.61
C VAL A 4 28.07 7.08 -15.59
N MET A 5 27.88 5.80 -15.93
CA MET A 5 28.31 4.68 -15.07
C MET A 5 29.84 4.72 -14.85
N PRO A 6 30.35 4.40 -13.65
CA PRO A 6 31.79 4.25 -13.38
C PRO A 6 32.41 2.97 -13.98
N TYR A 7 31.64 2.15 -14.69
CA TYR A 7 32.01 0.80 -15.17
C TYR A 7 32.86 0.76 -16.43
N VAL A 8 33.89 1.58 -16.43
CA VAL A 8 34.91 1.56 -17.47
C VAL A 8 36.09 0.76 -16.96
N ASN A 9 36.33 0.77 -15.65
CA ASN A 9 37.56 0.21 -15.10
C ASN A 9 37.58 -1.32 -15.01
N GLN A 10 36.44 -2.02 -15.18
CA GLN A 10 36.43 -3.49 -15.27
C GLN A 10 36.29 -4.03 -16.71
N PHE A 11 35.86 -3.19 -17.67
CA PHE A 11 36.00 -3.46 -19.11
C PHE A 11 37.39 -3.13 -19.68
N THR A 12 38.33 -2.71 -18.82
CA THR A 12 39.65 -2.20 -19.23
C THR A 12 40.83 -2.94 -18.62
N GLY A 13 40.60 -4.06 -17.94
CA GLY A 13 41.68 -4.81 -17.25
C GLY A 13 42.33 -5.93 -18.04
N ASP A 14 41.65 -6.59 -18.97
CA ASP A 14 42.19 -7.81 -19.58
C ASP A 14 42.35 -7.70 -21.10
N ALA A 15 43.59 -7.91 -21.55
CA ALA A 15 43.99 -8.02 -22.95
C ALA A 15 43.50 -9.35 -23.58
N SER A 16 42.79 -10.18 -22.81
CA SER A 16 42.20 -11.46 -23.24
C SER A 16 40.95 -11.34 -24.12
N PHE A 17 40.37 -10.14 -24.29
CA PHE A 17 39.13 -9.92 -25.07
C PHE A 17 39.21 -10.38 -26.54
N TYR A 18 40.42 -10.65 -27.01
CA TYR A 18 40.67 -11.30 -28.27
C TYR A 18 41.90 -12.20 -28.14
N PRO A 19 41.82 -13.49 -28.54
CA PRO A 19 43.02 -14.31 -28.64
C PRO A 19 44.02 -13.60 -29.57
N PRO A 20 45.32 -13.59 -29.26
CA PRO A 20 46.32 -13.07 -30.17
C PRO A 20 46.17 -13.82 -31.49
N LEU A 21 45.89 -13.07 -32.58
CA LEU A 21 45.90 -13.64 -33.91
C LEU A 21 47.22 -14.38 -34.10
N ARG A 22 47.16 -15.71 -34.28
CA ARG A 22 48.31 -16.44 -34.82
C ARG A 22 48.63 -15.81 -36.16
N LYS A 23 49.74 -15.07 -36.17
CA LYS A 23 50.27 -14.30 -37.27
C LYS A 23 50.64 -15.23 -38.43
N LYS A 24 49.87 -15.21 -39.51
CA LYS A 24 50.37 -15.53 -40.84
C LYS A 24 50.00 -14.38 -41.77
N GLY A 25 51.02 -13.65 -42.24
CA GLY A 25 50.88 -12.64 -43.31
C GLY A 25 50.97 -11.16 -42.93
N ARG A 26 51.23 -10.77 -41.66
CA ARG A 26 51.45 -9.35 -41.33
C ARG A 26 52.89 -8.91 -41.66
N SER A 27 53.04 -7.73 -42.28
CA SER A 27 54.35 -7.12 -42.51
C SER A 27 55.02 -6.74 -41.19
N GLU A 28 56.35 -6.67 -41.18
CA GLU A 28 57.13 -6.26 -40.00
C GLU A 28 56.76 -4.85 -39.53
N ARG A 29 56.44 -3.96 -40.48
CA ARG A 29 55.89 -2.63 -40.23
C ARG A 29 54.56 -2.69 -39.48
N SER A 30 53.63 -3.55 -39.91
CA SER A 30 52.31 -3.73 -39.25
C SER A 30 52.45 -4.24 -37.81
N VAL A 31 53.39 -5.17 -37.57
CA VAL A 31 53.66 -5.71 -36.22
C VAL A 31 54.27 -4.65 -35.30
N THR A 32 55.18 -3.84 -35.83
CA THR A 32 55.83 -2.74 -35.08
C THR A 32 54.82 -1.67 -34.70
N LEU A 33 53.99 -1.25 -35.66
CA LEU A 33 52.92 -0.28 -35.45
C LEU A 33 51.89 -0.77 -34.43
N HIS A 34 51.50 -2.05 -34.50
CA HIS A 34 50.59 -2.64 -33.52
C HIS A 34 51.14 -2.53 -32.09
N ARG A 35 52.44 -2.82 -31.90
CA ARG A 35 53.11 -2.72 -30.58
C ARG A 35 53.09 -1.28 -30.07
N LEU A 36 53.37 -0.30 -30.94
CA LEU A 36 53.33 1.12 -30.58
C LEU A 36 51.93 1.56 -30.13
N ILE A 37 50.87 1.11 -30.81
CA ILE A 37 49.48 1.49 -30.48
C ILE A 37 49.06 0.92 -29.12
N VAL A 38 49.39 -0.34 -28.82
CA VAL A 38 48.83 -1.04 -27.65
C VAL A 38 49.53 -0.72 -26.32
N MET A 39 50.67 -0.01 -26.35
CA MET A 39 51.44 0.39 -25.17
C MET A 39 50.54 0.89 -24.02
N PRO A 40 50.63 0.31 -22.80
CA PRO A 40 49.78 0.66 -21.65
C PRO A 40 49.84 2.13 -21.24
N GLU A 41 51.03 2.73 -21.37
CA GLU A 41 51.40 4.08 -21.01
C GLU A 41 50.88 5.17 -21.95
N ASN A 42 50.44 4.81 -23.17
CA ASN A 42 49.98 5.78 -24.17
C ASN A 42 48.79 6.62 -23.67
N SER A 43 48.92 7.95 -23.83
CA SER A 43 47.83 8.90 -23.72
C SER A 43 47.04 9.02 -25.04
N ILE A 44 45.93 9.79 -25.02
CA ILE A 44 45.18 10.11 -26.24
C ILE A 44 46.08 10.86 -27.23
N GLU A 45 46.91 11.79 -26.73
CA GLU A 45 47.81 12.60 -27.57
C GLU A 45 48.90 11.73 -28.21
N ASP A 46 49.51 10.82 -27.44
CA ASP A 46 50.52 9.88 -27.97
C ASP A 46 49.94 9.03 -29.10
N LEU A 47 48.70 8.55 -28.94
CA LEU A 47 48.02 7.77 -29.98
C LEU A 47 47.69 8.62 -31.21
N LEU A 48 47.22 9.85 -31.05
CA LEU A 48 46.95 10.74 -32.18
C LEU A 48 48.23 11.14 -32.91
N GLN A 49 49.36 11.26 -32.19
CA GLN A 49 50.67 11.49 -32.77
C GLN A 49 51.15 10.29 -33.60
N ILE A 50 51.09 9.08 -33.02
CA ILE A 50 51.41 7.81 -33.73
C ILE A 50 50.60 7.70 -35.02
N VAL A 51 49.33 8.09 -34.97
CA VAL A 51 48.44 8.13 -36.14
C VAL A 51 48.96 9.10 -37.18
N SER A 52 49.24 10.36 -36.82
CA SER A 52 49.71 11.35 -37.80
C SER A 52 51.02 10.97 -38.49
N GLU A 53 51.93 10.28 -37.78
CA GLU A 53 53.26 9.94 -38.27
C GLU A 53 53.31 8.66 -39.12
N ASN A 54 52.33 7.75 -38.97
CA ASN A 54 52.43 6.38 -39.51
C ASN A 54 51.34 6.00 -40.52
N MET A 55 50.44 6.93 -40.87
CA MET A 55 49.38 6.70 -41.87
C MET A 55 49.93 6.38 -43.28
N PRO A 56 49.22 5.61 -44.12
CA PRO A 56 47.95 4.92 -43.84
C PRO A 56 48.14 3.62 -43.03
N PHE A 57 47.17 3.29 -42.17
CA PHE A 57 47.20 2.03 -41.41
C PHE A 57 46.60 0.88 -42.22
N ASP A 58 47.05 -0.34 -41.96
CA ASP A 58 46.27 -1.52 -42.34
C ASP A 58 44.99 -1.62 -41.49
N THR A 59 44.02 -2.39 -41.96
CA THR A 59 42.68 -2.53 -41.34
C THR A 59 42.75 -2.93 -39.86
N ASP A 60 43.68 -3.81 -39.49
CA ASP A 60 43.85 -4.30 -38.12
C ASP A 60 44.36 -3.19 -37.19
N ASN A 61 45.41 -2.48 -37.61
CA ASN A 61 46.01 -1.40 -36.83
C ASN A 61 45.09 -0.18 -36.75
N LEU A 62 44.33 0.10 -37.81
CA LEU A 62 43.31 1.16 -37.83
C LEU A 62 42.20 0.88 -36.80
N ALA A 63 41.64 -0.33 -36.80
CA ALA A 63 40.65 -0.74 -35.80
C ALA A 63 41.22 -0.71 -34.37
N THR A 64 42.46 -1.17 -34.20
CA THR A 64 43.14 -1.20 -32.89
C THR A 64 43.36 0.21 -32.33
N ALA A 65 43.80 1.17 -33.15
CA ALA A 65 44.03 2.55 -32.73
C ALA A 65 42.73 3.23 -32.30
N ILE A 66 41.67 3.11 -33.12
CA ILE A 66 40.35 3.66 -32.81
C ILE A 66 39.78 3.05 -31.52
N HIS A 67 39.93 1.73 -31.32
CA HIS A 67 39.50 1.06 -30.12
C HIS A 67 40.27 1.50 -28.87
N LYS A 68 41.60 1.64 -28.96
CA LYS A 68 42.45 2.10 -27.85
C LYS A 68 42.10 3.54 -27.45
N LEU A 69 41.90 4.43 -28.42
CA LEU A 69 41.41 5.80 -28.18
C LEU A 69 40.07 5.79 -27.42
N ALA A 70 39.12 4.95 -27.83
CA ALA A 70 37.86 4.80 -27.13
C ALA A 70 38.03 4.28 -25.69
N LYS A 71 39.01 3.39 -25.42
CA LYS A 71 39.27 2.90 -24.05
C LYS A 71 39.86 3.97 -23.12
N LEU A 72 40.62 4.92 -23.62
CA LEU A 72 41.25 5.98 -22.82
C LEU A 72 40.29 7.11 -22.43
N ARG A 73 39.07 7.16 -23.00
CA ARG A 73 38.12 8.27 -22.82
C ARG A 73 37.79 8.64 -21.37
N HIS A 74 37.87 7.71 -20.42
CA HIS A 74 37.45 7.95 -19.03
C HIS A 74 38.58 8.45 -18.12
N ARG A 75 39.83 8.31 -18.53
CA ARG A 75 40.97 8.81 -17.74
C ARG A 75 41.06 10.35 -17.73
N PHE A 76 40.36 11.03 -18.64
CA PHE A 76 40.35 12.49 -18.76
C PHE A 76 38.99 13.01 -19.26
N ALA A 77 37.95 12.88 -18.42
CA ALA A 77 36.58 13.31 -18.73
C ALA A 77 36.43 14.80 -19.09
N ALA A 78 37.45 15.64 -18.84
CA ALA A 78 37.48 17.05 -19.21
C ALA A 78 37.76 17.31 -20.72
N VAL A 79 38.30 16.33 -21.46
CA VAL A 79 38.78 16.53 -22.85
C VAL A 79 37.93 15.77 -23.90
N VAL A 80 37.02 14.89 -23.47
CA VAL A 80 36.24 13.98 -24.35
C VAL A 80 35.26 14.73 -25.27
N GLY A 81 34.97 16.00 -25.03
CA GLY A 81 34.17 16.82 -25.95
C GLY A 81 34.85 17.12 -27.30
N CYS A 82 36.14 16.80 -27.47
CA CYS A 82 36.96 17.37 -28.54
C CYS A 82 37.64 16.34 -29.47
N CYS A 83 37.63 15.03 -29.18
CA CYS A 83 38.40 14.07 -29.97
C CYS A 83 37.94 14.01 -31.44
N TRP A 84 36.64 14.20 -31.71
CA TRP A 84 36.11 14.22 -33.08
C TRP A 84 36.33 15.54 -33.84
N ILE A 85 36.74 16.59 -33.14
CA ILE A 85 37.12 17.89 -33.70
C ILE A 85 38.60 17.87 -34.13
N ASP A 86 39.41 16.99 -33.55
CA ASP A 86 40.82 16.83 -33.92
C ASP A 86 40.95 16.37 -35.39
N PRO A 87 41.72 17.09 -36.23
CA PRO A 87 41.97 16.70 -37.61
C PRO A 87 42.54 15.28 -37.75
N ARG A 88 43.35 14.81 -36.80
CA ARG A 88 43.98 13.47 -36.80
C ARG A 88 42.96 12.37 -36.55
N TRP A 89 41.93 12.62 -35.73
CA TRP A 89 40.78 11.72 -35.64
C TRP A 89 39.99 11.68 -36.94
N THR A 90 39.78 12.85 -37.56
CA THR A 90 39.12 12.93 -38.86
C THR A 90 39.89 12.14 -39.92
N MET A 91 41.23 12.14 -39.89
CA MET A 91 42.06 11.29 -40.77
C MET A 91 41.80 9.80 -40.56
N LEU A 92 41.72 9.31 -39.31
CA LEU A 92 41.38 7.91 -39.02
C LEU A 92 40.01 7.53 -39.57
N ILE A 93 39.00 8.36 -39.29
CA ILE A 93 37.62 8.10 -39.68
C ILE A 93 37.44 8.16 -41.20
N SER A 94 38.12 9.10 -41.89
CA SER A 94 38.17 9.14 -43.35
C SER A 94 38.78 7.86 -43.92
N GLN A 95 39.87 7.37 -43.34
CA GLN A 95 40.48 6.11 -43.78
C GLN A 95 39.59 4.89 -43.53
N VAL A 96 38.76 4.88 -42.48
CA VAL A 96 37.75 3.82 -42.27
C VAL A 96 36.75 3.79 -43.43
N VAL A 97 36.29 4.96 -43.91
CA VAL A 97 35.36 5.04 -45.04
C VAL A 97 36.05 4.64 -46.36
N GLU A 98 37.29 5.10 -46.58
CA GLU A 98 38.08 4.82 -47.79
C GLU A 98 38.53 3.36 -47.89
N SER A 99 39.16 2.82 -46.86
CA SER A 99 39.60 1.41 -46.79
C SER A 99 38.44 0.44 -46.62
N GLY A 100 37.31 0.94 -46.11
CA GLY A 100 36.10 0.19 -45.92
C GLY A 100 35.31 0.00 -47.21
N THR A 101 35.34 0.93 -48.16
CA THR A 101 34.46 0.90 -49.33
C THR A 101 35.23 0.77 -50.65
N VAL A 102 35.03 -0.33 -51.39
CA VAL A 102 35.48 -0.41 -52.79
C VAL A 102 34.33 -0.02 -53.72
N ARG A 103 34.57 0.90 -54.67
CA ARG A 103 33.77 0.97 -55.90
C ARG A 103 34.08 -0.28 -56.71
N LEU A 104 33.20 -1.27 -56.71
CA LEU A 104 33.30 -2.36 -57.66
C LEU A 104 33.11 -1.76 -59.06
N ALA A 105 34.11 -1.93 -59.91
CA ALA A 105 34.04 -1.61 -61.32
C ALA A 105 32.91 -2.40 -62.00
N GLU A 106 32.37 -1.79 -63.06
CA GLU A 106 31.21 -2.18 -63.85
C GLU A 106 31.25 -3.65 -64.33
N SER A 107 30.66 -4.59 -63.59
CA SER A 107 30.28 -5.90 -64.17
C SER A 107 29.34 -6.76 -63.31
N TRP A 108 28.37 -6.22 -62.59
CA TRP A 108 27.24 -7.02 -62.03
C TRP A 108 25.97 -6.17 -61.98
N VAL A 109 25.22 -6.13 -63.10
CA VAL A 109 23.85 -5.61 -63.17
C VAL A 109 22.92 -6.78 -63.38
N MET A 110 22.33 -7.27 -62.30
CA MET A 110 21.06 -8.03 -62.27
C MET A 110 20.55 -7.97 -60.83
N LEU A 111 19.39 -7.35 -60.61
CA LEU A 111 18.76 -6.96 -59.34
C LEU A 111 19.30 -5.66 -58.72
N GLY A 112 18.77 -4.54 -59.21
CA GLY A 112 19.19 -3.19 -58.87
C GLY A 112 19.13 -2.84 -57.38
N GLN A 113 20.30 -2.81 -56.77
CA GLN A 113 20.76 -1.84 -55.76
C GLN A 113 22.29 -2.01 -55.66
N VAL A 114 23.07 -0.94 -55.92
CA VAL A 114 24.54 -0.99 -55.92
C VAL A 114 25.06 -1.27 -54.51
N LEU A 115 25.40 -2.52 -54.20
CA LEU A 115 26.12 -2.89 -52.98
C LEU A 115 27.61 -2.59 -53.17
N LYS A 116 28.10 -1.52 -52.54
CA LYS A 116 29.53 -1.35 -52.26
C LYS A 116 29.97 -2.52 -51.37
N ALA A 117 30.88 -3.38 -51.83
CA ALA A 117 31.41 -4.46 -50.99
C ALA A 117 32.32 -3.85 -49.92
N PHE A 118 31.85 -3.83 -48.67
CA PHE A 118 32.68 -3.44 -47.53
C PHE A 118 33.58 -4.62 -47.15
N ILE A 119 34.91 -4.47 -47.09
CA ILE A 119 35.86 -5.61 -47.02
C ILE A 119 36.22 -6.02 -45.59
N TRP A 120 35.99 -5.17 -44.59
CA TRP A 120 36.48 -5.43 -43.23
C TRP A 120 35.90 -6.72 -42.64
N PRO A 121 36.67 -7.53 -41.90
CA PRO A 121 36.10 -8.59 -41.08
C PRO A 121 35.02 -8.05 -40.13
N MET A 122 33.92 -8.79 -39.94
CA MET A 122 32.79 -8.35 -39.10
C MET A 122 33.24 -7.96 -37.69
N ARG A 123 34.16 -8.72 -37.11
CA ARG A 123 34.82 -8.42 -35.84
C ARG A 123 35.44 -7.03 -35.76
N LEU A 124 36.16 -6.59 -36.79
CA LEU A 124 36.78 -5.26 -36.80
C LEU A 124 35.74 -4.16 -37.00
N LEU A 125 34.71 -4.40 -37.81
CA LEU A 125 33.59 -3.48 -37.98
C LEU A 125 32.82 -3.29 -36.67
N ALA A 126 32.51 -4.37 -35.94
CA ALA A 126 31.86 -4.31 -34.64
C ALA A 126 32.69 -3.53 -33.61
N LEU A 127 34.01 -3.76 -33.59
CA LEU A 127 34.96 -3.06 -32.72
C LEU A 127 34.96 -1.53 -32.98
N VAL A 128 35.03 -1.13 -34.25
CA VAL A 128 35.03 0.29 -34.63
C VAL A 128 33.67 0.93 -34.39
N ALA A 129 32.57 0.25 -34.72
CA ALA A 129 31.22 0.74 -34.43
C ALA A 129 31.04 1.03 -32.93
N TRP A 130 31.49 0.12 -32.06
CA TRP A 130 31.50 0.34 -30.61
C TRP A 130 32.38 1.52 -30.18
N ALA A 131 33.58 1.64 -30.74
CA ALA A 131 34.54 2.67 -30.36
C ALA A 131 34.04 4.07 -30.75
N VAL A 132 33.51 4.22 -31.96
CA VAL A 132 32.89 5.45 -32.46
C VAL A 132 31.64 5.80 -31.63
N ALA A 133 30.77 4.82 -31.34
CA ALA A 133 29.60 5.01 -30.48
C ALA A 133 30.00 5.49 -29.07
N SER A 134 31.05 4.90 -28.52
CA SER A 134 31.61 5.26 -27.21
C SER A 134 32.17 6.68 -27.16
N LEU A 135 32.76 7.14 -28.26
CA LEU A 135 33.27 8.49 -28.44
C LEU A 135 32.18 9.48 -28.90
N ARG A 136 30.93 9.03 -29.09
CA ARG A 136 29.77 9.86 -29.47
C ARG A 136 29.91 10.60 -30.81
N ASP A 137 30.71 10.08 -31.75
CA ASP A 137 30.81 10.67 -33.09
C ASP A 137 29.58 10.29 -33.96
N ARG A 138 28.58 11.17 -33.95
CA ARG A 138 27.30 10.96 -34.66
C ARG A 138 27.41 11.08 -36.17
N ARG A 139 28.53 11.55 -36.73
CA ARG A 139 28.68 11.77 -38.18
C ARG A 139 28.78 10.46 -38.95
N ILE A 140 29.49 9.47 -38.38
CA ILE A 140 29.76 8.18 -39.02
C ILE A 140 29.00 7.02 -38.37
N THR A 141 28.54 7.16 -37.12
CA THR A 141 27.80 6.10 -36.41
C THR A 141 26.65 5.48 -37.23
N PRO A 142 25.73 6.27 -37.85
CA PRO A 142 24.64 5.70 -38.65
C PRO A 142 25.12 4.94 -39.89
N LEU A 143 26.20 5.41 -40.54
CA LEU A 143 26.80 4.75 -41.70
C LEU A 143 27.36 3.38 -41.31
N LEU A 144 28.09 3.28 -40.20
CA LEU A 144 28.63 2.01 -39.71
C LEU A 144 27.52 1.04 -39.33
N PHE A 145 26.42 1.52 -38.74
CA PHE A 145 25.27 0.68 -38.41
C PHE A 145 24.55 0.16 -39.66
N ASP A 146 24.34 1.00 -40.68
CA ASP A 146 23.74 0.57 -41.95
C ASP A 146 24.60 -0.46 -42.70
N ILE A 147 25.92 -0.25 -42.71
CA ILE A 147 26.87 -1.21 -43.30
C ILE A 147 26.84 -2.54 -42.54
N ALA A 148 26.87 -2.50 -41.20
CA ALA A 148 26.81 -3.69 -40.38
C ALA A 148 25.49 -4.45 -40.61
N ALA A 149 24.36 -3.75 -40.66
CA ALA A 149 23.05 -4.36 -40.89
C ALA A 149 23.00 -5.14 -42.21
N LYS A 150 23.56 -4.59 -43.28
CA LYS A 150 23.60 -5.24 -44.60
C LYS A 150 24.54 -6.44 -44.68
N ARG A 151 25.58 -6.49 -43.83
CA ARG A 151 26.63 -7.52 -43.88
C ARG A 151 26.42 -8.69 -42.93
N LEU A 152 25.65 -8.52 -41.87
CA LEU A 152 25.40 -9.59 -40.91
C LEU A 152 24.92 -10.90 -41.57
N ALA A 153 24.09 -10.81 -42.62
CA ALA A 153 23.61 -11.97 -43.37
C ALA A 153 24.69 -12.75 -44.16
N MET A 154 25.89 -12.19 -44.35
CA MET A 154 26.97 -12.79 -45.15
C MET A 154 27.96 -13.61 -44.31
N GLY A 155 27.85 -13.56 -42.98
CA GLY A 155 28.72 -14.28 -42.05
C GLY A 155 29.04 -13.45 -40.82
N ASN A 156 28.81 -14.03 -39.65
CA ASN A 156 29.02 -13.41 -38.34
C ASN A 156 29.31 -14.50 -37.31
N VAL A 157 29.81 -14.10 -36.14
CA VAL A 157 29.84 -14.93 -34.93
C VAL A 157 29.04 -14.26 -33.82
N PRO A 158 28.58 -15.00 -32.78
CA PRO A 158 27.84 -14.43 -31.66
C PRO A 158 28.47 -13.17 -31.03
N GLN A 159 29.80 -13.14 -30.93
CA GLN A 159 30.55 -12.00 -30.42
C GLN A 159 30.37 -10.73 -31.27
N ASP A 160 30.22 -10.87 -32.59
CA ASP A 160 29.99 -9.74 -33.49
C ASP A 160 28.59 -9.16 -33.27
N LEU A 161 27.59 -10.03 -33.14
CA LEU A 161 26.20 -9.69 -32.87
C LEU A 161 26.05 -8.95 -31.53
N SER A 162 26.64 -9.50 -30.46
CA SER A 162 26.60 -8.91 -29.11
C SER A 162 27.32 -7.57 -29.02
N SER A 163 28.48 -7.45 -29.68
CA SER A 163 29.25 -6.20 -29.73
C SER A 163 28.53 -5.09 -30.51
N LEU A 164 27.87 -5.43 -31.63
CA LEU A 164 27.09 -4.48 -32.43
C LEU A 164 25.83 -4.02 -31.69
N ALA A 165 25.11 -4.94 -31.04
CA ALA A 165 23.98 -4.57 -30.18
C ALA A 165 24.42 -3.62 -29.06
N TRP A 166 25.53 -3.95 -28.39
CA TRP A 166 26.12 -3.10 -27.35
C TRP A 166 26.53 -1.72 -27.88
N ALA A 167 27.08 -1.64 -29.10
CA ALA A 167 27.43 -0.38 -29.75
C ALA A 167 26.20 0.52 -29.94
N VAL A 168 25.08 -0.04 -30.40
CA VAL A 168 23.81 0.69 -30.56
C VAL A 168 23.31 1.22 -29.21
N ALA A 169 23.32 0.37 -28.17
CA ALA A 169 22.92 0.77 -26.82
C ALA A 169 23.85 1.86 -26.23
N THR A 170 25.15 1.77 -26.50
CA THR A 170 26.16 2.75 -26.06
C THR A 170 25.94 4.11 -26.74
N ALA A 171 25.63 4.11 -28.04
CA ALA A 171 25.30 5.32 -28.79
C ALA A 171 23.99 5.97 -28.34
N ARG A 172 23.12 5.23 -27.63
CA ARG A 172 21.72 5.60 -27.34
C ARG A 172 20.95 5.95 -28.62
N ALA A 173 21.31 5.28 -29.73
CA ALA A 173 20.77 5.57 -31.05
C ALA A 173 19.36 4.97 -31.20
N LYS A 174 18.46 5.74 -31.82
CA LYS A 174 17.08 5.34 -32.14
C LYS A 174 16.71 5.65 -33.60
N ASP A 175 17.70 6.02 -34.41
CA ASP A 175 17.53 6.29 -35.83
C ASP A 175 17.25 5.01 -36.63
N SER A 176 16.87 5.18 -37.90
CA SER A 176 16.53 4.07 -38.79
C SER A 176 17.67 3.07 -39.00
N ALA A 177 18.93 3.52 -38.98
CA ALA A 177 20.08 2.64 -39.15
C ALA A 177 20.31 1.77 -37.90
N ALA A 178 20.19 2.35 -36.71
CA ALA A 178 20.23 1.61 -35.44
C ALA A 178 19.11 0.57 -35.34
N VAL A 179 17.87 0.92 -35.72
CA VAL A 179 16.73 0.00 -35.73
C VAL A 179 16.93 -1.11 -36.77
N ALA A 180 17.42 -0.78 -37.98
CA ALA A 180 17.71 -1.77 -39.01
C ALA A 180 18.80 -2.76 -38.55
N LEU A 181 19.87 -2.26 -37.93
CA LEU A 181 20.92 -3.10 -37.38
C LEU A 181 20.39 -4.05 -36.31
N LEU A 182 19.63 -3.56 -35.33
CA LEU A 182 19.08 -4.42 -34.29
C LEU A 182 18.08 -5.46 -34.82
N ARG A 183 17.29 -5.13 -35.85
CA ARG A 183 16.43 -6.13 -36.52
C ARG A 183 17.26 -7.24 -37.16
N GLN A 184 18.38 -6.89 -37.81
CA GLN A 184 19.28 -7.88 -38.41
C GLN A 184 20.02 -8.68 -37.34
N VAL A 185 20.48 -8.03 -36.26
CA VAL A 185 21.06 -8.73 -35.11
C VAL A 185 20.06 -9.73 -34.53
N SER A 186 18.79 -9.36 -34.38
CA SER A 186 17.75 -10.27 -33.91
C SER A 186 17.61 -11.50 -34.82
N LEU A 187 17.43 -11.25 -36.13
CA LEU A 187 17.26 -12.32 -37.12
C LEU A 187 18.43 -13.32 -37.12
N GLU A 188 19.66 -12.83 -37.11
CA GLU A 188 20.85 -13.68 -37.12
C GLU A 188 21.12 -14.36 -35.76
N SER A 189 20.81 -13.67 -34.65
CA SER A 189 20.91 -14.25 -33.30
C SER A 189 19.93 -15.40 -33.14
N ALA A 190 18.69 -15.27 -33.62
CA ALA A 190 17.69 -16.33 -33.54
C ALA A 190 18.10 -17.61 -34.29
N LYS A 191 18.85 -17.48 -35.40
CA LYS A 191 19.36 -18.63 -36.18
C LYS A 191 20.49 -19.37 -35.48
N THR A 192 21.27 -18.68 -34.66
CA THR A 192 22.56 -19.17 -34.14
C THR A 192 22.63 -19.17 -32.62
N VAL A 193 21.50 -19.00 -31.92
CA VAL A 193 21.44 -18.80 -30.46
C VAL A 193 22.20 -19.88 -29.67
N GLN A 194 22.12 -21.14 -30.09
CA GLN A 194 22.83 -22.27 -29.47
C GLN A 194 24.36 -22.10 -29.44
N SER A 195 24.92 -21.31 -30.35
CA SER A 195 26.36 -21.02 -30.42
C SER A 195 26.80 -19.85 -29.52
N PHE A 196 25.87 -19.11 -28.91
CA PHE A 196 26.19 -17.96 -28.06
C PHE A 196 26.80 -18.39 -26.73
N GLY A 197 27.86 -17.72 -26.29
CA GLY A 197 28.35 -17.87 -24.93
C GLY A 197 27.45 -17.12 -23.92
N PRO A 198 27.54 -17.44 -22.61
CA PRO A 198 26.79 -16.76 -21.55
C PRO A 198 26.89 -15.23 -21.58
N GLN A 199 28.08 -14.72 -21.91
CA GLN A 199 28.32 -13.28 -22.05
C GLN A 199 27.58 -12.66 -23.23
N ASP A 200 27.58 -13.32 -24.39
CA ASP A 200 26.93 -12.81 -25.60
C ASP A 200 25.42 -12.71 -25.43
N LEU A 201 24.81 -13.74 -24.82
CA LEU A 201 23.38 -13.77 -24.47
C LEU A 201 23.01 -12.54 -23.62
N ALA A 202 23.75 -12.34 -22.53
CA ALA A 202 23.50 -11.24 -21.59
C ALA A 202 23.72 -9.86 -22.22
N MET A 203 24.75 -9.69 -23.04
CA MET A 203 25.06 -8.43 -23.72
C MET A 203 23.99 -8.06 -24.76
N CYS A 204 23.57 -9.03 -25.59
CA CYS A 204 22.48 -8.81 -26.54
C CYS A 204 21.18 -8.46 -25.82
N ALA A 205 20.78 -9.26 -24.83
CA ALA A 205 19.55 -9.01 -24.07
C ALA A 205 19.54 -7.60 -23.44
N TRP A 206 20.65 -7.23 -22.80
CA TRP A 206 20.82 -5.92 -22.18
C TRP A 206 20.70 -4.79 -23.21
N ALA A 207 21.34 -4.93 -24.36
CA ALA A 207 21.33 -3.91 -25.39
C ALA A 207 19.91 -3.65 -25.93
N PHE A 208 19.16 -4.71 -26.24
CA PHE A 208 17.78 -4.61 -26.73
C PHE A 208 16.88 -3.92 -25.68
N ALA A 209 16.96 -4.35 -24.42
CA ALA A 209 16.22 -3.74 -23.33
C ALA A 209 16.61 -2.27 -23.12
N LYS A 210 17.90 -1.94 -23.20
CA LYS A 210 18.43 -0.58 -22.93
C LYS A 210 17.90 0.47 -23.92
N VAL A 211 17.69 0.09 -25.17
CA VAL A 211 17.12 0.98 -26.20
C VAL A 211 15.60 0.89 -26.30
N ALA A 212 14.97 0.10 -25.44
CA ALA A 212 13.54 -0.20 -25.42
C ALA A 212 13.03 -0.84 -26.74
N MET A 213 13.86 -1.67 -27.37
CA MET A 213 13.44 -2.47 -28.53
C MET A 213 12.83 -3.78 -28.03
N ARG A 214 11.53 -3.95 -28.31
CA ARG A 214 10.77 -5.13 -27.89
C ARG A 214 10.86 -6.23 -28.94
N ASP A 215 11.78 -7.16 -28.72
CA ASP A 215 11.83 -8.45 -29.41
C ASP A 215 11.70 -9.57 -28.39
N THR A 216 10.44 -9.88 -28.04
CA THR A 216 10.12 -10.79 -26.95
C THR A 216 10.58 -12.21 -27.29
N GLN A 217 10.35 -12.65 -28.54
CA GLN A 217 10.76 -13.97 -28.99
C GLN A 217 12.28 -14.19 -28.84
N LEU A 218 13.10 -13.24 -29.29
CA LEU A 218 14.55 -13.36 -29.15
C LEU A 218 15.00 -13.40 -27.68
N LEU A 219 14.40 -12.57 -26.82
CA LEU A 219 14.76 -12.53 -25.39
C LEU A 219 14.38 -13.82 -24.66
N HIS A 220 13.27 -14.45 -25.05
CA HIS A 220 12.92 -15.79 -24.58
C HIS A 220 13.93 -16.83 -25.06
N LEU A 221 14.32 -16.82 -26.34
CA LEU A 221 15.38 -17.71 -26.86
C LEU A 221 16.70 -17.55 -26.10
N PHE A 222 17.10 -16.31 -25.78
CA PHE A 222 18.30 -16.08 -24.98
C PHE A 222 18.17 -16.60 -23.54
N ALA A 223 16.98 -16.49 -22.94
CA ALA A 223 16.72 -16.98 -21.60
C ALA A 223 16.70 -18.51 -21.55
N ASP A 224 16.11 -19.18 -22.54
CA ASP A 224 16.13 -20.64 -22.69
C ASP A 224 17.56 -21.16 -22.89
N GLU A 225 18.33 -20.54 -23.78
CA GLU A 225 19.73 -20.92 -24.00
C GLU A 225 20.60 -20.66 -22.75
N ALA A 226 20.32 -19.59 -22.01
CA ALA A 226 21.00 -19.31 -20.74
C ALA A 226 20.67 -20.36 -19.67
N LEU A 227 19.49 -20.99 -19.70
CA LEU A 227 19.14 -22.09 -18.82
C LEU A 227 19.91 -23.37 -19.14
N GLU A 228 20.10 -23.69 -20.42
CA GLU A 228 20.94 -24.82 -20.83
C GLU A 228 22.40 -24.62 -20.36
N LYS A 229 22.87 -23.36 -20.37
CA LYS A 229 24.22 -22.95 -19.95
C LYS A 229 24.28 -22.40 -18.53
N TYR A 230 23.30 -22.75 -17.67
CA TYR A 230 23.12 -22.07 -16.39
C TYR A 230 24.36 -22.12 -15.48
N THR A 231 25.07 -23.24 -15.50
CA THR A 231 26.28 -23.44 -14.68
C THR A 231 27.49 -22.63 -15.16
N GLU A 232 27.45 -22.08 -16.37
CA GLU A 232 28.50 -21.23 -16.95
C GLU A 232 28.23 -19.73 -16.73
N LEU A 233 27.02 -19.36 -16.27
CA LEU A 233 26.66 -17.96 -16.01
C LEU A 233 27.37 -17.43 -14.76
N ASN A 234 28.00 -16.27 -14.89
CA ASN A 234 28.42 -15.49 -13.73
C ASN A 234 27.32 -14.51 -13.27
N GLY A 235 27.51 -13.86 -12.12
CA GLY A 235 26.53 -12.91 -11.55
C GLY A 235 26.18 -11.74 -12.48
N GLN A 236 27.13 -11.26 -13.28
CA GLN A 236 26.92 -10.18 -14.24
C GLN A 236 26.07 -10.63 -15.44
N ASN A 237 26.28 -11.84 -15.95
CA ASN A 237 25.47 -12.39 -17.03
C ASN A 237 24.03 -12.60 -16.56
N LEU A 238 23.86 -13.23 -15.40
CA LEU A 238 22.55 -13.52 -14.83
C LEU A 238 21.76 -12.24 -14.52
N SER A 239 22.38 -11.28 -13.85
CA SER A 239 21.73 -10.00 -13.53
C SER A 239 21.33 -9.22 -14.77
N ASN A 240 22.16 -9.19 -15.82
CA ASN A 240 21.80 -8.52 -17.07
C ASN A 240 20.63 -9.18 -17.78
N LEU A 241 20.58 -10.51 -17.86
CA LEU A 241 19.46 -11.23 -18.48
C LEU A 241 18.14 -10.93 -17.76
N VAL A 242 18.13 -11.10 -16.43
CA VAL A 242 16.94 -10.88 -15.59
C VAL A 242 16.54 -9.39 -15.55
N TRP A 243 17.51 -8.47 -15.55
CA TRP A 243 17.27 -7.03 -15.70
C TRP A 243 16.66 -6.67 -17.06
N SER A 244 17.11 -7.33 -18.12
CA SER A 244 16.61 -7.07 -19.48
C SER A 244 15.14 -7.44 -19.61
N LEU A 245 14.76 -8.64 -19.18
CA LEU A 245 13.38 -9.10 -19.14
C LEU A 245 12.49 -8.19 -18.31
N ALA A 246 12.93 -7.83 -17.10
CA ALA A 246 12.19 -6.93 -16.21
C ALA A 246 12.01 -5.52 -16.80
N THR A 247 13.06 -4.97 -17.44
CA THR A 247 13.04 -3.63 -18.04
C THR A 247 11.98 -3.51 -19.14
N ILE A 248 11.78 -4.56 -19.92
CA ILE A 248 10.75 -4.57 -20.97
C ILE A 248 9.40 -5.15 -20.51
N ARG A 249 9.33 -5.64 -19.26
CA ARG A 249 8.17 -6.27 -18.62
C ARG A 249 7.76 -7.62 -19.20
N GLU A 250 8.74 -8.44 -19.57
CA GLU A 250 8.51 -9.81 -20.06
C GLU A 250 8.79 -10.84 -18.96
N HIS A 251 7.96 -11.89 -18.91
CA HIS A 251 8.02 -12.92 -17.88
C HIS A 251 8.62 -14.22 -18.45
N HIS A 252 9.76 -14.66 -17.92
CA HIS A 252 10.36 -15.95 -18.26
C HIS A 252 10.38 -16.88 -17.04
N GLU A 253 9.31 -17.65 -16.84
CA GLU A 253 9.12 -18.46 -15.62
C GLU A 253 10.28 -19.40 -15.32
N PRO A 254 10.77 -20.24 -16.25
CA PRO A 254 11.82 -21.21 -15.94
C PRO A 254 13.13 -20.56 -15.47
N LEU A 255 13.50 -19.42 -16.05
CA LEU A 255 14.74 -18.70 -15.70
C LEU A 255 14.61 -18.04 -14.33
N MET A 256 13.47 -17.40 -14.06
CA MET A 256 13.20 -16.77 -12.76
C MET A 256 13.14 -17.81 -11.63
N ASP A 257 12.61 -19.00 -11.91
CA ASP A 257 12.59 -20.11 -10.97
C ASP A 257 13.99 -20.66 -10.68
N ALA A 258 14.84 -20.79 -11.72
CA ALA A 258 16.24 -21.20 -11.56
C ALA A 258 17.01 -20.20 -10.70
N VAL A 259 16.84 -18.90 -10.96
CA VAL A 259 17.44 -17.80 -10.17
C VAL A 259 16.98 -17.86 -8.72
N SER A 260 15.68 -18.07 -8.48
CA SER A 260 15.11 -18.18 -7.12
C SER A 260 15.67 -19.34 -6.32
N ARG A 261 15.96 -20.46 -6.98
CA ARG A 261 16.50 -21.68 -6.34
C ARG A 261 18.02 -21.64 -6.17
N THR A 262 18.70 -20.70 -6.82
CA THR A 262 20.14 -20.56 -6.74
C THR A 262 20.56 -20.30 -5.31
N ARG A 263 21.55 -21.05 -4.85
CA ARG A 263 22.09 -20.98 -3.51
C ARG A 263 22.85 -19.66 -3.34
N ALA A 264 22.67 -18.96 -2.22
CA ALA A 264 23.35 -17.67 -1.99
C ALA A 264 24.89 -17.83 -2.00
N ASP A 265 25.37 -18.99 -1.59
CA ASP A 265 26.75 -19.45 -1.60
C ASP A 265 27.29 -19.84 -2.99
N THR A 266 26.42 -20.24 -3.93
CA THR A 266 26.83 -20.46 -5.35
C THR A 266 27.03 -19.17 -6.13
N ILE A 267 26.63 -18.02 -5.58
CA ILE A 267 26.92 -16.73 -6.20
C ILE A 267 28.16 -16.09 -5.58
N GLN A 268 29.30 -16.77 -5.73
CA GLN A 268 30.60 -16.18 -5.46
C GLN A 268 30.81 -14.97 -6.39
N GLY A 269 31.12 -13.80 -5.81
CA GLY A 269 31.47 -12.61 -6.59
C GLY A 269 30.29 -11.83 -7.20
N LEU A 270 29.06 -12.02 -6.71
CA LEU A 270 27.96 -11.07 -6.97
C LEU A 270 28.38 -9.70 -6.43
N ALA A 271 28.86 -8.82 -7.30
CA ALA A 271 29.07 -7.44 -6.90
C ALA A 271 27.70 -6.79 -6.61
N GLN A 272 27.78 -5.66 -5.91
CA GLN A 272 26.62 -5.00 -5.31
C GLN A 272 25.56 -4.58 -6.33
N GLN A 273 26.01 -4.22 -7.54
CA GLN A 273 25.15 -3.80 -8.63
C GLN A 273 24.30 -4.95 -9.16
N GLU A 274 24.93 -6.11 -9.36
CA GLU A 274 24.27 -7.30 -9.90
C GLU A 274 23.21 -7.81 -8.93
N PHE A 275 23.46 -7.71 -7.61
CA PHE A 275 22.45 -8.01 -6.59
C PHE A 275 21.25 -7.07 -6.68
N SER A 276 21.50 -5.75 -6.67
CA SER A 276 20.44 -4.75 -6.79
C SER A 276 19.59 -4.98 -8.04
N ASN A 277 20.20 -5.36 -9.16
CA ASN A 277 19.49 -5.66 -10.40
C ASN A 277 18.58 -6.88 -10.27
N ILE A 278 19.06 -7.97 -9.67
CA ILE A 278 18.26 -9.20 -9.50
C ILE A 278 17.02 -8.91 -8.64
N VAL A 279 17.17 -8.35 -7.43
CA VAL A 279 16.01 -8.10 -6.56
C VAL A 279 15.05 -7.06 -7.17
N TRP A 280 15.58 -6.03 -7.84
CA TRP A 280 14.78 -5.04 -8.55
C TRP A 280 13.98 -5.68 -9.69
N SER A 281 14.55 -6.63 -10.42
CA SER A 281 13.85 -7.32 -11.50
C SER A 281 12.71 -8.19 -11.01
N PHE A 282 12.93 -8.96 -9.95
CA PHE A 282 11.86 -9.75 -9.33
C PHE A 282 10.72 -8.85 -8.85
N ALA A 283 11.06 -7.75 -8.17
CA ALA A 283 10.09 -6.77 -7.71
C ALA A 283 9.34 -6.07 -8.86
N THR A 284 10.03 -5.72 -9.94
CA THR A 284 9.44 -5.06 -11.12
C THR A 284 8.48 -5.98 -11.85
N LEU A 285 8.79 -7.27 -11.93
CA LEU A 285 7.93 -8.30 -12.51
C LEU A 285 6.87 -8.83 -11.53
N LEU A 286 6.76 -8.24 -10.33
CA LEU A 286 5.82 -8.68 -9.28
C LEU A 286 5.94 -10.19 -8.97
N ARG A 287 7.13 -10.77 -9.13
CA ARG A 287 7.42 -12.17 -8.81
C ARG A 287 7.90 -12.24 -7.37
N THR A 288 7.11 -12.84 -6.50
CA THR A 288 7.47 -13.08 -5.11
C THR A 288 8.34 -14.34 -5.00
N SER A 289 9.51 -14.19 -4.39
CA SER A 289 10.39 -15.32 -4.06
C SER A 289 10.91 -15.12 -2.65
N GLU A 290 10.11 -15.51 -1.66
CA GLU A 290 10.46 -15.32 -0.24
C GLU A 290 11.83 -15.92 0.08
N MET A 291 12.15 -17.07 -0.51
CA MET A 291 13.44 -17.73 -0.37
C MET A 291 14.60 -16.87 -0.87
N LEU A 292 14.48 -16.23 -2.05
CA LEU A 292 15.51 -15.36 -2.61
C LEU A 292 15.78 -14.17 -1.70
N PHE A 293 14.73 -13.46 -1.28
CA PHE A 293 14.85 -12.26 -0.46
C PHE A 293 15.35 -12.56 0.97
N ARG A 294 14.91 -13.67 1.57
CA ARG A 294 15.39 -14.12 2.89
C ARG A 294 16.85 -14.54 2.88
N ARG A 295 17.29 -15.26 1.84
CA ARG A 295 18.68 -15.73 1.73
C ARG A 295 19.67 -14.62 1.41
N THR A 296 19.20 -13.55 0.78
CA THR A 296 20.07 -12.47 0.34
C THR A 296 20.20 -11.34 1.36
N ALA A 297 19.23 -11.18 2.28
CA ALA A 297 19.27 -10.16 3.31
C ALA A 297 20.56 -10.15 4.16
N PRO A 298 21.09 -11.30 4.65
CA PRO A 298 22.34 -11.31 5.43
C PRO A 298 23.53 -10.77 4.63
N ARG A 299 23.61 -11.08 3.34
CA ARG A 299 24.70 -10.64 2.47
C ARG A 299 24.65 -9.14 2.20
N VAL A 300 23.45 -8.59 2.05
CA VAL A 300 23.28 -7.13 1.94
C VAL A 300 23.73 -6.46 3.24
N VAL A 301 23.32 -6.99 4.39
CA VAL A 301 23.72 -6.47 5.71
C VAL A 301 25.25 -6.43 5.86
N GLU A 302 25.96 -7.47 5.42
CA GLU A 302 27.44 -7.52 5.45
C GLU A 302 28.12 -6.49 4.55
N THR A 303 27.51 -6.16 3.40
CA THR A 303 28.14 -5.37 2.33
C THR A 303 27.54 -3.97 2.16
N ALA A 304 26.56 -3.60 3.00
CA ALA A 304 25.79 -2.38 2.84
C ALA A 304 26.65 -1.10 2.87
N ARG A 305 27.76 -1.12 3.62
CA ARG A 305 28.73 -0.02 3.68
C ARG A 305 29.35 0.36 2.34
N ASP A 306 29.40 -0.58 1.41
CA ASP A 306 30.03 -0.37 0.12
C ASP A 306 28.99 0.12 -0.93
N LEU A 307 27.69 0.09 -0.63
CA LEU A 307 26.59 0.46 -1.52
C LEU A 307 26.40 1.97 -1.66
N ASP A 308 26.32 2.50 -2.87
CA ASP A 308 25.90 3.90 -3.04
C ASP A 308 24.40 4.12 -2.73
N SER A 309 23.98 5.39 -2.71
CA SER A 309 22.59 5.78 -2.38
C SER A 309 21.54 5.20 -3.34
N GLN A 310 21.91 4.91 -4.59
CA GLN A 310 21.00 4.33 -5.58
C GLN A 310 20.78 2.85 -5.30
N HIS A 311 21.84 2.10 -5.00
CA HIS A 311 21.73 0.69 -4.67
C HIS A 311 20.94 0.48 -3.37
N LEU A 312 21.22 1.28 -2.33
CA LEU A 312 20.45 1.26 -1.07
C LEU A 312 18.95 1.46 -1.33
N ALA A 313 18.59 2.49 -2.10
CA ALA A 313 17.20 2.80 -2.42
C ALA A 313 16.52 1.71 -3.25
N ASN A 314 17.20 1.15 -4.24
CA ASN A 314 16.66 0.08 -5.09
C ASN A 314 16.41 -1.22 -4.30
N ILE A 315 17.32 -1.57 -3.39
CA ILE A 315 17.18 -2.76 -2.54
C ILE A 315 16.01 -2.55 -1.57
N ALA A 316 15.96 -1.43 -0.86
CA ALA A 316 14.84 -1.11 0.03
C ALA A 316 13.50 -1.16 -0.74
N TRP A 317 13.46 -0.53 -1.92
CA TRP A 317 12.27 -0.54 -2.79
C TRP A 317 11.88 -1.95 -3.20
N ALA A 318 12.83 -2.80 -3.62
CA ALA A 318 12.55 -4.16 -4.06
C ALA A 318 11.92 -5.01 -2.95
N TYR A 319 12.51 -4.97 -1.74
CA TYR A 319 11.99 -5.66 -0.57
C TYR A 319 10.58 -5.17 -0.20
N ALA A 320 10.38 -3.85 -0.19
CA ALA A 320 9.07 -3.26 0.09
C ALA A 320 8.03 -3.61 -0.98
N LYS A 321 8.41 -3.58 -2.26
CA LYS A 321 7.52 -3.78 -3.41
C LYS A 321 6.96 -5.20 -3.50
N ILE A 322 7.77 -6.21 -3.15
CA ILE A 322 7.31 -7.60 -3.02
C ILE A 322 6.78 -7.92 -1.61
N SER A 323 6.63 -6.89 -0.78
CA SER A 323 6.00 -7.00 0.52
C SER A 323 6.78 -7.83 1.55
N HIS A 324 8.08 -8.02 1.33
CA HIS A 324 8.96 -8.76 2.23
C HIS A 324 9.59 -7.81 3.24
N ARG A 325 9.28 -8.01 4.53
CA ARG A 325 9.76 -7.17 5.63
C ARG A 325 10.87 -7.90 6.39
N ASP A 326 12.05 -7.28 6.45
CA ASP A 326 13.20 -7.71 7.23
C ASP A 326 13.72 -6.51 8.05
N ASP A 327 13.37 -6.45 9.33
CA ASP A 327 13.63 -5.28 10.18
C ASP A 327 15.15 -5.06 10.38
N GLY A 328 15.94 -6.14 10.39
CA GLY A 328 17.40 -6.06 10.52
C GLY A 328 18.05 -5.46 9.28
N LEU A 329 17.59 -5.88 8.09
CA LEU A 329 18.02 -5.30 6.82
C LEU A 329 17.68 -3.82 6.74
N PHE A 330 16.43 -3.44 7.01
CA PHE A 330 16.00 -2.05 6.92
C PHE A 330 16.72 -1.15 7.93
N TYR A 331 17.03 -1.63 9.13
CA TYR A 331 17.87 -0.90 10.09
C TYR A 331 19.28 -0.61 9.54
N VAL A 332 19.90 -1.58 8.88
CA VAL A 332 21.22 -1.37 8.26
C VAL A 332 21.12 -0.42 7.07
N LEU A 333 20.09 -0.56 6.23
CA LEU A 333 19.87 0.35 5.10
C LEU A 333 19.62 1.79 5.54
N SER A 334 18.87 2.05 6.63
CA SER A 334 18.67 3.41 7.14
C SER A 334 19.98 4.00 7.65
N ARG A 335 20.73 3.24 8.47
CA ARG A 335 22.03 3.67 8.99
C ARG A 335 23.00 4.04 7.87
N GLU A 336 23.20 3.14 6.90
CA GLU A 336 24.14 3.37 5.81
C GLU A 336 23.71 4.51 4.87
N ALA A 337 22.41 4.75 4.72
CA ALA A 337 21.90 5.87 3.92
C ALA A 337 22.21 7.23 4.55
N MET A 338 22.26 7.32 5.88
CA MET A 338 22.53 8.56 6.63
C MET A 338 24.01 8.96 6.72
N GLU A 339 24.94 8.10 6.27
CA GLU A 339 26.37 8.38 6.27
C GLU A 339 26.72 9.61 5.40
N SER A 340 27.52 10.54 5.94
CA SER A 340 27.71 11.89 5.40
C SER A 340 28.35 11.96 4.01
N ASP A 341 29.11 10.93 3.62
CA ASP A 341 29.81 10.88 2.33
C ASP A 341 28.90 10.45 1.17
N ARG A 342 27.69 9.95 1.46
CA ARG A 342 26.75 9.49 0.41
C ARG A 342 25.86 10.63 -0.08
N LYS A 343 26.14 11.15 -1.27
CA LYS A 343 25.23 12.07 -1.96
C LYS A 343 23.96 11.34 -2.39
N CYS A 344 22.86 11.58 -1.67
CA CYS A 344 21.54 11.06 -2.02
C CYS A 344 20.84 11.98 -3.01
N SER A 345 20.25 11.42 -4.07
CA SER A 345 19.45 12.18 -5.04
C SER A 345 17.99 12.30 -4.56
N PRO A 346 17.21 13.27 -5.06
CA PRO A 346 15.78 13.38 -4.75
C PRO A 346 15.00 12.09 -5.01
N LEU A 347 15.36 11.36 -6.08
CA LEU A 347 14.76 10.07 -6.41
C LEU A 347 15.07 9.00 -5.36
N ASN A 348 16.33 8.91 -4.93
CA ASN A 348 16.75 7.91 -3.95
C ASN A 348 16.11 8.19 -2.58
N LEU A 349 16.04 9.46 -2.14
CA LEU A 349 15.34 9.84 -0.90
C LEU A 349 13.85 9.47 -0.95
N ALA A 350 13.15 9.83 -2.02
CA ALA A 350 11.73 9.50 -2.17
C ALA A 350 11.50 7.99 -2.22
N ASN A 351 12.38 7.22 -2.88
CA ASN A 351 12.29 5.76 -2.93
C ASN A 351 12.58 5.10 -1.58
N LEU A 352 13.54 5.62 -0.80
CA LEU A 352 13.81 5.16 0.57
C LEU A 352 12.60 5.45 1.47
N ALA A 353 12.07 6.68 1.47
CA ALA A 353 10.88 7.02 2.23
C ALA A 353 9.70 6.09 1.86
N TRP A 354 9.48 5.91 0.55
CA TRP A 354 8.42 5.04 0.04
C TRP A 354 8.64 3.59 0.44
N ALA A 355 9.88 3.09 0.38
CA ALA A 355 10.20 1.73 0.76
C ALA A 355 9.93 1.49 2.25
N PHE A 356 10.33 2.40 3.14
CA PHE A 356 10.07 2.26 4.58
C PHE A 356 8.59 2.38 4.91
N ALA A 357 7.87 3.30 4.25
CA ALA A 357 6.42 3.43 4.39
C ALA A 357 5.65 2.21 3.84
N SER A 358 6.18 1.58 2.78
CA SER A 358 5.58 0.41 2.11
C SER A 358 6.08 -0.93 2.64
N ALA A 359 7.15 -0.96 3.44
CA ALA A 359 7.74 -2.20 3.93
C ALA A 359 6.71 -3.01 4.73
N GLY A 360 6.45 -4.25 4.28
CA GLY A 360 5.45 -5.12 4.89
C GLY A 360 4.01 -4.92 4.38
N TRP A 361 3.76 -4.07 3.40
CA TRP A 361 2.46 -3.99 2.71
C TRP A 361 2.27 -5.18 1.77
N HIS A 362 1.48 -6.21 2.09
CA HIS A 362 1.03 -7.13 1.02
C HIS A 362 -0.11 -6.49 0.20
N GLY A 363 -0.25 -6.90 -1.07
CA GLY A 363 -1.28 -6.43 -2.00
C GLY A 363 -2.72 -6.56 -1.48
N GLU A 364 -3.72 -6.40 -2.36
CA GLU A 364 -5.16 -6.15 -2.10
C GLU A 364 -5.87 -7.03 -1.04
N MET A 365 -5.23 -8.10 -0.53
CA MET A 365 -5.68 -8.96 0.57
C MET A 365 -4.97 -8.75 1.93
N SER A 366 -4.15 -7.72 2.11
CA SER A 366 -3.47 -7.39 3.38
C SER A 366 -3.66 -5.93 3.79
N THR A 367 -4.50 -5.70 4.77
CA THR A 367 -5.03 -4.43 5.26
C THR A 367 -4.07 -3.42 5.96
N ARG A 368 -2.77 -3.25 5.68
CA ARG A 368 -1.79 -2.28 6.33
C ARG A 368 -0.94 -2.79 7.53
N ARG A 369 0.22 -3.43 7.28
CA ARG A 369 1.31 -3.41 8.28
C ARG A 369 1.82 -1.97 8.42
N VAL A 370 2.03 -1.51 9.65
CA VAL A 370 2.69 -0.22 9.93
C VAL A 370 4.08 -0.29 9.29
N GLY A 371 4.37 0.62 8.36
CA GLY A 371 5.70 0.74 7.78
C GLY A 371 6.75 1.03 8.86
N LEU A 372 8.03 0.96 8.49
CA LEU A 372 9.13 1.10 9.45
C LEU A 372 9.33 2.59 9.80
N ARG A 373 8.90 2.97 11.00
CA ARG A 373 9.05 4.33 11.54
C ARG A 373 10.35 4.42 12.35
N ASP A 374 11.42 4.84 11.68
CA ASP A 374 12.69 5.22 12.32
C ASP A 374 12.74 6.75 12.43
N PRO A 375 12.55 7.34 13.63
CA PRO A 375 12.44 8.79 13.79
C PRO A 375 13.66 9.55 13.28
N LYS A 376 14.87 9.05 13.58
CA LYS A 376 16.12 9.69 13.15
C LYS A 376 16.26 9.67 11.64
N PHE A 377 15.93 8.54 11.04
CA PHE A 377 15.97 8.38 9.59
C PHE A 377 14.98 9.29 8.87
N PHE A 378 13.73 9.38 9.35
CA PHE A 378 12.73 10.23 8.72
C PHE A 378 12.99 11.73 8.95
N GLN A 379 13.60 12.10 10.07
CA GLN A 379 14.12 13.46 10.27
C GLN A 379 15.22 13.77 9.23
N TRP A 380 16.21 12.90 9.06
CA TRP A 380 17.25 13.07 8.04
C TRP A 380 16.70 13.15 6.62
N ILE A 381 15.71 12.31 6.27
CA ILE A 381 15.04 12.38 4.96
C ILE A 381 14.38 13.75 4.77
N ALA A 382 13.67 14.26 5.78
CA ALA A 382 12.96 15.53 5.69
C ALA A 382 13.92 16.70 5.50
N GLU A 383 14.96 16.81 6.35
CA GLU A 383 15.98 17.86 6.27
C GLU A 383 16.71 17.84 4.91
N SER A 384 17.10 16.64 4.46
CA SER A 384 17.74 16.47 3.15
C SER A 384 16.81 16.87 2.00
N ALA A 385 15.53 16.50 2.06
CA ALA A 385 14.55 16.82 1.04
C ALA A 385 14.22 18.32 0.98
N VAL A 386 14.14 19.01 2.12
CA VAL A 386 13.97 20.47 2.18
C VAL A 386 15.12 21.17 1.46
N ALA A 387 16.36 20.78 1.75
CA ALA A 387 17.57 21.36 1.16
C ALA A 387 17.66 21.20 -0.37
N MET A 388 17.05 20.14 -0.94
CA MET A 388 17.06 19.88 -2.39
C MET A 388 15.70 20.02 -3.06
N SER A 389 14.72 20.63 -2.39
CA SER A 389 13.32 20.71 -2.83
C SER A 389 13.10 21.18 -4.28
N PRO A 390 13.84 22.14 -4.85
CA PRO A 390 13.62 22.57 -6.24
C PRO A 390 13.97 21.51 -7.30
N GLN A 391 14.67 20.45 -6.91
CA GLN A 391 15.12 19.37 -7.81
C GLN A 391 14.13 18.21 -7.89
N PHE A 392 13.08 18.22 -7.05
CA PHE A 392 12.09 17.15 -7.02
C PHE A 392 11.22 17.13 -8.27
N THR A 393 10.92 15.93 -8.76
CA THR A 393 9.85 15.73 -9.76
C THR A 393 8.50 15.57 -9.07
N SER A 394 7.40 15.66 -9.84
CA SER A 394 6.03 15.44 -9.33
C SER A 394 5.89 14.08 -8.65
N GLN A 395 6.47 13.03 -9.25
CA GLN A 395 6.50 11.69 -8.66
C GLN A 395 7.31 11.63 -7.37
N ASN A 396 8.50 12.25 -7.32
CA ASN A 396 9.31 12.25 -6.08
C ASN A 396 8.61 12.97 -4.95
N CYS A 397 8.04 14.15 -5.22
CA CYS A 397 7.26 14.92 -4.27
C CYS A 397 6.08 14.10 -3.73
N SER A 398 5.29 13.50 -4.63
CA SER A 398 4.14 12.67 -4.25
C SER A 398 4.55 11.48 -3.38
N ASN A 399 5.59 10.72 -3.77
CA ASN A 399 6.03 9.57 -3.00
C ASN A 399 6.52 9.98 -1.61
N LEU A 400 7.23 11.10 -1.52
CA LEU A 400 7.78 11.59 -0.25
C LEU A 400 6.66 11.97 0.72
N VAL A 401 5.76 12.89 0.35
CA VAL A 401 4.68 13.33 1.24
C VAL A 401 3.72 12.17 1.58
N TRP A 402 3.48 11.27 0.62
CA TRP A 402 2.69 10.07 0.84
C TRP A 402 3.32 9.14 1.88
N SER A 403 4.65 9.01 1.87
CA SER A 403 5.38 8.18 2.83
C SER A 403 5.24 8.71 4.26
N PHE A 404 5.44 10.01 4.43
CA PHE A 404 5.28 10.69 5.73
C PHE A 404 3.84 10.58 6.24
N ALA A 405 2.85 10.83 5.38
CA ALA A 405 1.44 10.72 5.73
C ALA A 405 1.03 9.27 6.06
N THR A 406 1.55 8.29 5.33
CA THR A 406 1.29 6.87 5.57
C THR A 406 1.81 6.42 6.94
N LEU A 407 2.99 6.92 7.34
CA LEU A 407 3.60 6.65 8.63
C LEU A 407 3.11 7.58 9.75
N ARG A 408 2.23 8.53 9.44
CA ARG A 408 1.73 9.58 10.35
C ARG A 408 2.86 10.41 10.98
N ILE A 409 3.88 10.72 10.19
CA ILE A 409 4.99 11.59 10.59
C ILE A 409 4.69 12.99 10.08
N GLY A 410 4.40 13.92 11.00
CA GLY A 410 4.31 15.34 10.68
C GLY A 410 5.71 15.96 10.64
N HIS A 411 5.99 16.74 9.58
CA HIS A 411 7.21 17.55 9.50
C HIS A 411 6.90 18.86 8.78
N GLN A 412 6.71 19.94 9.52
CA GLN A 412 6.19 21.21 9.00
C GLN A 412 7.01 21.74 7.82
N ASP A 413 8.32 21.90 7.99
CA ASP A 413 9.19 22.49 6.95
C ASP A 413 9.19 21.70 5.64
N LEU A 414 9.08 20.36 5.73
CA LEU A 414 9.03 19.49 4.57
C LEU A 414 7.75 19.73 3.78
N PHE A 415 6.60 19.75 4.46
CA PHE A 415 5.31 19.97 3.82
C PHE A 415 5.21 21.40 3.28
N GLU A 416 5.73 22.41 3.98
CA GLU A 416 5.80 23.77 3.45
C GLU A 416 6.67 23.85 2.18
N ALA A 417 7.87 23.29 2.20
CA ALA A 417 8.77 23.27 1.05
C ALA A 417 8.15 22.54 -0.16
N MET A 418 7.54 21.37 0.06
CA MET A 418 6.86 20.62 -1.00
C MET A 418 5.65 21.37 -1.53
N SER A 419 4.85 22.03 -0.68
CA SER A 419 3.70 22.83 -1.10
C SER A 419 4.11 23.94 -2.07
N VAL A 420 5.19 24.66 -1.77
CA VAL A 420 5.72 25.72 -2.65
C VAL A 420 6.09 25.16 -4.03
N GLN A 421 6.75 24.00 -4.07
CA GLN A 421 7.09 23.37 -5.34
C GLN A 421 5.85 22.91 -6.13
N VAL A 422 4.86 22.34 -5.44
CA VAL A 422 3.60 21.90 -6.04
C VAL A 422 2.87 23.09 -6.65
N GLN A 423 2.66 24.18 -5.90
CA GLN A 423 1.94 25.37 -6.36
C GLN A 423 2.67 26.12 -7.49
N GLY A 424 3.99 25.92 -7.63
CA GLY A 424 4.78 26.47 -8.72
C GLY A 424 4.73 25.62 -10.00
N TRP A 425 5.90 25.18 -10.46
CA TRP A 425 6.07 24.53 -11.76
C TRP A 425 5.64 23.06 -11.79
N LEU A 426 5.45 22.40 -10.63
CA LEU A 426 5.12 20.98 -10.59
C LEU A 426 3.65 20.69 -10.89
N ILE A 427 2.73 21.62 -10.59
CA ILE A 427 1.28 21.36 -10.69
C ILE A 427 0.89 20.83 -12.08
N SER A 428 1.47 21.42 -13.14
CA SER A 428 1.22 21.05 -14.54
C SER A 428 1.73 19.65 -14.91
N ASN A 429 2.64 19.08 -14.12
CA ASN A 429 3.38 17.86 -14.40
C ASN A 429 2.93 16.65 -13.57
N PHE A 430 1.96 16.83 -12.67
CA PHE A 430 1.36 15.70 -11.98
C PHE A 430 0.49 14.87 -12.91
N ASP A 431 0.59 13.55 -12.81
CA ASP A 431 -0.48 12.65 -13.24
C ASP A 431 -1.57 12.55 -12.14
N PRO A 432 -2.75 12.01 -12.48
CA PRO A 432 -3.89 11.98 -11.56
C PRO A 432 -3.60 11.27 -10.24
N GLN A 433 -2.79 10.21 -10.28
CA GLN A 433 -2.49 9.41 -9.11
C GLN A 433 -1.59 10.20 -8.16
N HIS A 434 -0.50 10.78 -8.67
CA HIS A 434 0.43 11.56 -7.88
C HIS A 434 -0.22 12.82 -7.29
N LEU A 435 -1.08 13.52 -8.05
CA LEU A 435 -1.81 14.69 -7.52
C LEU A 435 -2.75 14.28 -6.37
N SER A 436 -3.53 13.22 -6.57
CA SER A 436 -4.46 12.73 -5.53
C SER A 436 -3.72 12.27 -4.27
N ASN A 437 -2.52 11.68 -4.42
CA ASN A 437 -1.68 11.28 -3.29
C ASN A 437 -1.14 12.47 -2.51
N VAL A 438 -0.75 13.57 -3.18
CA VAL A 438 -0.35 14.81 -2.50
C VAL A 438 -1.51 15.33 -1.66
N LEU A 439 -2.69 15.53 -2.25
CA LEU A 439 -3.86 16.03 -1.52
C LEU A 439 -4.25 15.13 -0.35
N TRP A 440 -4.29 13.82 -0.58
CA TRP A 440 -4.53 12.83 0.45
C TRP A 440 -3.51 12.94 1.59
N SER A 441 -2.23 13.19 1.29
CA SER A 441 -1.17 13.27 2.30
C SER A 441 -1.34 14.46 3.26
N TYR A 442 -1.67 15.63 2.72
CA TYR A 442 -1.93 16.83 3.54
C TYR A 442 -3.17 16.63 4.41
N ALA A 443 -4.27 16.13 3.82
CA ALA A 443 -5.48 15.84 4.54
C ALA A 443 -5.26 14.77 5.63
N LYS A 444 -4.49 13.71 5.34
CA LYS A 444 -4.22 12.60 6.26
C LYS A 444 -3.48 13.03 7.52
N LEU A 445 -2.58 14.01 7.39
CA LEU A 445 -1.86 14.62 8.51
C LEU A 445 -2.58 15.84 9.10
N ALA A 446 -3.80 16.13 8.65
CA ALA A 446 -4.58 17.31 9.02
C ALA A 446 -3.83 18.64 8.80
N ILE A 447 -2.91 18.69 7.83
CA ILE A 447 -2.18 19.90 7.45
C ILE A 447 -3.09 20.76 6.56
N LYS A 448 -3.61 21.84 7.13
CA LYS A 448 -4.50 22.77 6.43
C LYS A 448 -3.70 23.79 5.62
N ASN A 449 -3.42 23.46 4.36
CA ASN A 449 -2.80 24.38 3.40
C ASN A 449 -3.85 24.82 2.35
N LEU A 450 -4.67 25.83 2.67
CA LEU A 450 -5.80 26.21 1.82
C LEU A 450 -5.37 26.68 0.43
N ASP A 451 -4.23 27.37 0.30
CA ASP A 451 -3.69 27.84 -0.98
C ASP A 451 -3.32 26.68 -1.91
N LEU A 452 -2.74 25.60 -1.37
CA LEU A 452 -2.49 24.37 -2.13
C LEU A 452 -3.79 23.77 -2.66
N PHE A 453 -4.82 23.69 -1.82
CA PHE A 453 -6.11 23.14 -2.23
C PHE A 453 -6.79 24.04 -3.27
N GLU A 454 -6.79 25.37 -3.14
CA GLU A 454 -7.32 26.27 -4.17
C GLU A 454 -6.55 26.15 -5.50
N THR A 455 -5.20 26.16 -5.47
CA THR A 455 -4.39 26.04 -6.69
C THR A 455 -4.62 24.70 -7.41
N THR A 456 -4.75 23.61 -6.64
CA THR A 456 -5.06 22.29 -7.23
C THR A 456 -6.49 22.21 -7.74
N ALA A 457 -7.45 22.89 -7.11
CA ALA A 457 -8.83 22.96 -7.59
C ALA A 457 -8.90 23.63 -8.97
N ASP A 458 -8.20 24.76 -9.14
CA ASP A 458 -8.09 25.46 -10.42
C ASP A 458 -7.50 24.55 -11.50
N GLU A 459 -6.40 23.84 -11.19
CA GLU A 459 -5.76 22.94 -12.17
C GLU A 459 -6.63 21.73 -12.50
N ILE A 460 -7.35 21.16 -11.53
CA ILE A 460 -8.29 20.04 -11.75
C ILE A 460 -9.41 20.50 -12.68
N VAL A 461 -10.03 21.66 -12.42
CA VAL A 461 -11.12 22.18 -13.25
C VAL A 461 -10.62 22.52 -14.65
N LYS A 462 -9.43 23.13 -14.78
CA LYS A 462 -8.79 23.42 -16.06
C LYS A 462 -8.56 22.16 -16.91
N ARG A 463 -8.22 21.03 -16.30
CA ARG A 463 -8.03 19.73 -17.00
C ARG A 463 -9.31 18.92 -17.18
N GLY A 464 -10.39 19.29 -16.50
CA GLY A 464 -11.62 18.50 -16.37
C GLY A 464 -11.52 17.43 -15.28
N VAL A 465 -12.64 17.12 -14.61
CA VAL A 465 -12.68 16.11 -13.53
C VAL A 465 -12.36 14.71 -14.07
N GLU A 466 -12.59 14.46 -15.36
CA GLU A 466 -12.25 13.22 -16.07
C GLU A 466 -10.76 12.87 -15.98
N TYR A 467 -9.90 13.90 -15.87
CA TYR A 467 -8.47 13.70 -15.62
C TYR A 467 -8.25 12.93 -14.31
N LEU A 468 -8.91 13.33 -13.21
CA LEU A 468 -8.86 12.60 -11.94
C LEU A 468 -9.60 11.28 -12.01
N ALA A 469 -10.81 11.28 -12.58
CA ALA A 469 -11.71 10.14 -12.61
C ALA A 469 -11.28 9.02 -13.55
N ARG A 470 -10.02 9.00 -14.03
CA ARG A 470 -9.43 7.86 -14.74
C ARG A 470 -9.56 6.56 -13.95
N THR A 471 -9.33 6.63 -12.65
CA THR A 471 -9.61 5.56 -11.69
C THR A 471 -10.54 6.09 -10.59
N PRO A 472 -11.43 5.27 -10.02
CA PRO A 472 -12.27 5.73 -8.90
C PRO A 472 -11.43 6.03 -7.63
N GLN A 473 -10.24 5.43 -7.50
CA GLN A 473 -9.30 5.73 -6.41
C GLN A 473 -8.85 7.19 -6.40
N ASN A 474 -8.45 7.72 -7.55
CA ASN A 474 -7.89 9.08 -7.61
C ASN A 474 -8.95 10.13 -7.28
N LEU A 475 -10.18 9.95 -7.78
CA LEU A 475 -11.30 10.83 -7.48
C LEU A 475 -11.68 10.73 -6.00
N SER A 476 -11.86 9.52 -5.46
CA SER A 476 -12.22 9.32 -4.05
C SER A 476 -11.18 9.88 -3.09
N ASN A 477 -9.87 9.67 -3.35
CA ASN A 477 -8.79 10.28 -2.57
C ASN A 477 -8.86 11.81 -2.57
N THR A 478 -9.14 12.39 -3.74
CA THR A 478 -9.20 13.85 -3.90
C THR A 478 -10.42 14.41 -3.17
N VAL A 479 -11.63 13.89 -3.44
CA VAL A 479 -12.87 14.34 -2.80
C VAL A 479 -12.76 14.17 -1.28
N TRP A 480 -12.18 13.07 -0.81
CA TRP A 480 -11.90 12.86 0.61
C TRP A 480 -10.94 13.89 1.19
N ALA A 481 -9.86 14.22 0.49
CA ALA A 481 -8.93 15.24 0.96
C ALA A 481 -9.61 16.60 1.15
N TYR A 482 -10.42 17.05 0.17
CA TYR A 482 -11.20 18.29 0.29
C TYR A 482 -12.24 18.22 1.42
N GLY A 483 -12.91 17.08 1.60
CA GLY A 483 -13.88 16.86 2.68
C GLY A 483 -13.24 16.96 4.07
N VAL A 484 -12.05 16.38 4.27
CA VAL A 484 -11.32 16.39 5.55
C VAL A 484 -10.82 17.78 5.91
N VAL A 485 -10.26 18.52 4.95
CA VAL A 485 -9.80 19.90 5.22
C VAL A 485 -10.96 20.92 5.18
N VAL A 486 -12.16 20.47 4.80
CA VAL A 486 -13.40 21.26 4.65
C VAL A 486 -13.21 22.45 3.68
N SER A 487 -12.38 22.27 2.65
CA SER A 487 -12.20 23.27 1.59
C SER A 487 -13.22 23.03 0.47
N LYS A 488 -13.92 24.10 0.05
CA LYS A 488 -15.03 24.02 -0.91
C LYS A 488 -14.90 25.02 -2.06
N PRO A 489 -13.87 24.92 -2.93
CA PRO A 489 -13.74 25.82 -4.07
C PRO A 489 -14.97 25.68 -4.98
N ARG A 490 -15.71 26.78 -5.16
CA ARG A 490 -17.04 26.75 -5.82
C ARG A 490 -17.00 26.14 -7.21
N HIS A 491 -15.96 26.46 -7.98
CA HIS A 491 -15.76 25.96 -9.34
C HIS A 491 -15.53 24.44 -9.35
N LEU A 492 -14.74 23.92 -8.40
CA LEU A 492 -14.50 22.48 -8.27
C LEU A 492 -15.76 21.75 -7.82
N MET A 493 -16.52 22.30 -6.85
CA MET A 493 -17.77 21.67 -6.39
C MET A 493 -18.79 21.55 -7.53
N ALA A 494 -18.95 22.58 -8.35
CA ALA A 494 -19.80 22.54 -9.53
C ALA A 494 -19.35 21.48 -10.55
N ALA A 495 -18.04 21.39 -10.80
CA ALA A 495 -17.47 20.40 -11.71
C ALA A 495 -17.63 18.96 -11.20
N LEU A 496 -17.40 18.73 -9.90
CA LEU A 496 -17.63 17.44 -9.24
C LEU A 496 -19.11 17.04 -9.32
N GLN A 497 -20.02 17.99 -9.08
CA GLN A 497 -21.45 17.73 -9.17
C GLN A 497 -21.86 17.29 -10.57
N HIS A 498 -21.38 17.97 -11.60
CA HIS A 498 -21.64 17.60 -12.98
C HIS A 498 -21.10 16.20 -13.31
N HIS A 499 -19.86 15.90 -12.92
CA HIS A 499 -19.22 14.63 -13.23
C HIS A 499 -19.83 13.44 -12.49
N LEU A 500 -20.18 13.59 -11.21
CA LEU A 500 -20.71 12.52 -10.36
C LEU A 500 -22.17 12.17 -10.67
N THR A 501 -22.92 13.08 -11.31
CA THR A 501 -24.30 12.84 -11.74
C THR A 501 -24.40 12.43 -13.22
N ALA A 502 -23.30 12.49 -13.97
CA ALA A 502 -23.26 12.07 -15.37
C ALA A 502 -23.37 10.55 -15.51
N ALA A 503 -24.06 10.11 -16.56
CA ALA A 503 -24.33 8.70 -16.83
C ALA A 503 -23.10 7.86 -17.23
N SER A 504 -21.92 8.47 -17.44
CA SER A 504 -20.68 7.81 -17.90
C SER A 504 -19.44 8.27 -17.13
N GLY A 505 -19.54 8.31 -15.79
CA GLY A 505 -18.53 8.89 -14.90
C GLY A 505 -17.94 7.92 -13.86
N PHE A 506 -17.96 8.35 -12.61
CA PHE A 506 -17.42 7.63 -11.46
C PHE A 506 -18.15 6.31 -11.17
N TYR A 507 -19.48 6.31 -11.22
CA TYR A 507 -20.30 5.14 -10.87
C TYR A 507 -20.06 3.93 -11.79
N ASP A 508 -19.97 4.16 -13.09
CA ASP A 508 -19.73 3.08 -14.07
C ASP A 508 -18.38 2.40 -13.85
N LYS A 509 -17.32 3.19 -13.62
CA LYS A 509 -15.99 2.66 -13.32
C LYS A 509 -15.94 1.95 -11.97
N LEU A 510 -16.66 2.48 -10.99
CA LEU A 510 -16.78 1.87 -9.67
C LEU A 510 -17.44 0.48 -9.76
N THR A 511 -18.42 0.34 -10.67
CA THR A 511 -19.25 -0.86 -10.85
C THR A 511 -18.87 -1.73 -12.07
N GLU A 512 -17.71 -1.46 -12.69
CA GLU A 512 -17.21 -2.21 -13.85
C GLU A 512 -17.02 -3.70 -13.53
N VAL A 513 -16.58 -4.01 -12.32
CA VAL A 513 -16.48 -5.37 -11.78
C VAL A 513 -17.62 -5.60 -10.79
N ARG A 514 -18.46 -6.60 -11.08
CA ARG A 514 -19.61 -7.00 -10.24
C ARG A 514 -19.44 -8.43 -9.71
N PRO A 515 -19.72 -8.71 -8.43
CA PRO A 515 -20.11 -7.76 -7.38
C PRO A 515 -18.97 -6.78 -7.03
N LEU A 516 -19.31 -5.69 -6.33
CA LEU A 516 -18.33 -4.65 -5.98
C LEU A 516 -17.13 -5.25 -5.20
N GLY A 517 -15.94 -5.10 -5.78
CA GLY A 517 -14.69 -5.47 -5.12
C GLY A 517 -14.44 -4.66 -3.85
N LYS A 518 -13.53 -5.14 -2.99
CA LYS A 518 -13.16 -4.46 -1.74
C LYS A 518 -12.67 -3.02 -1.97
N SER A 519 -11.87 -2.81 -3.02
CA SER A 519 -11.37 -1.48 -3.38
C SER A 519 -12.51 -0.53 -3.76
N SER A 520 -13.45 -0.99 -4.61
CA SER A 520 -14.60 -0.18 -5.00
C SER A 520 -15.49 0.17 -3.80
N ARG A 521 -15.74 -0.78 -2.89
CA ARG A 521 -16.51 -0.51 -1.66
C ARG A 521 -15.85 0.57 -0.78
N ALA A 522 -14.53 0.52 -0.61
CA ALA A 522 -13.78 1.53 0.14
C ALA A 522 -13.82 2.92 -0.54
N GLN A 523 -13.64 2.95 -1.86
CA GLN A 523 -13.71 4.19 -2.66
C GLN A 523 -15.10 4.83 -2.61
N LEU A 524 -16.15 4.01 -2.65
CA LEU A 524 -17.55 4.44 -2.48
C LEU A 524 -17.75 5.07 -1.10
N ALA A 525 -17.38 4.35 -0.04
CA ALA A 525 -17.55 4.80 1.33
C ALA A 525 -16.86 6.15 1.58
N MET A 526 -15.56 6.25 1.21
CA MET A 526 -14.81 7.50 1.30
C MET A 526 -15.49 8.65 0.55
N THR A 527 -16.02 8.38 -0.65
CA THR A 527 -16.67 9.42 -1.47
C THR A 527 -17.97 9.90 -0.83
N VAL A 528 -18.81 8.98 -0.32
CA VAL A 528 -20.13 9.30 0.27
C VAL A 528 -20.03 10.28 1.43
N LEU A 529 -19.19 9.99 2.44
CA LEU A 529 -19.02 10.88 3.60
C LEU A 529 -18.48 12.26 3.16
N SER A 530 -17.52 12.23 2.25
CA SER A 530 -16.83 13.45 1.81
C SER A 530 -17.76 14.37 1.02
N LEU A 531 -18.62 13.82 0.17
CA LEU A 531 -19.66 14.59 -0.51
C LEU A 531 -20.58 15.31 0.49
N HIS A 532 -20.97 14.63 1.56
CA HIS A 532 -21.76 15.25 2.61
C HIS A 532 -21.04 16.43 3.28
N HIS A 533 -19.79 16.23 3.71
CA HIS A 533 -18.98 17.31 4.31
C HIS A 533 -18.76 18.49 3.35
N LEU A 534 -18.71 18.23 2.04
CA LEU A 534 -18.61 19.25 1.00
C LEU A 534 -19.94 19.97 0.69
N GLY A 535 -21.06 19.56 1.30
CA GLY A 535 -22.38 20.13 1.05
C GLY A 535 -23.07 19.56 -0.20
N LEU A 536 -22.59 18.44 -0.73
CA LEU A 536 -23.12 17.72 -1.89
C LEU A 536 -23.95 16.50 -1.47
N THR A 537 -24.75 16.64 -0.41
CA THR A 537 -25.54 15.54 0.19
C THR A 537 -26.49 14.86 -0.78
N ASP A 538 -27.12 15.63 -1.68
CA ASP A 538 -28.03 15.06 -2.69
C ASP A 538 -27.32 14.11 -3.66
N ILE A 539 -26.03 14.34 -3.92
CA ILE A 539 -25.21 13.47 -4.77
C ILE A 539 -24.84 12.20 -4.02
N ALA A 540 -24.55 12.29 -2.72
CA ALA A 540 -24.35 11.11 -1.88
C ALA A 540 -25.60 10.20 -1.92
N TRP A 541 -26.80 10.77 -1.87
CA TRP A 541 -28.05 10.02 -2.03
C TRP A 541 -28.29 9.52 -3.46
N HIS A 542 -27.90 10.27 -4.49
CA HIS A 542 -27.94 9.80 -5.87
C HIS A 542 -27.13 8.52 -6.06
N LEU A 543 -25.92 8.45 -5.50
CA LEU A 543 -25.10 7.23 -5.52
C LEU A 543 -25.78 6.07 -4.78
N PHE A 544 -26.44 6.33 -3.66
CA PHE A 544 -27.23 5.30 -2.96
C PHE A 544 -28.34 4.76 -3.85
N ASP A 545 -29.09 5.64 -4.49
CA ASP A 545 -30.22 5.28 -5.34
C ASP A 545 -29.77 4.44 -6.55
N GLN A 546 -28.60 4.76 -7.14
CA GLN A 546 -28.01 3.94 -8.21
C GLN A 546 -27.58 2.55 -7.71
N ILE A 547 -26.86 2.49 -6.58
CA ILE A 547 -26.45 1.22 -5.95
C ILE A 547 -27.67 0.34 -5.63
N SER A 548 -28.72 0.94 -5.08
CA SER A 548 -29.95 0.24 -4.71
C SER A 548 -30.70 -0.26 -5.94
N LYS A 549 -30.83 0.57 -6.98
CA LYS A 549 -31.44 0.20 -8.26
C LYS A 549 -30.73 -0.99 -8.92
N ASP A 550 -29.40 -1.04 -8.86
CA ASP A 550 -28.60 -2.13 -9.42
C ASP A 550 -28.51 -3.36 -8.50
N GLY A 551 -29.11 -3.32 -7.31
CA GLY A 551 -29.07 -4.41 -6.33
C GLY A 551 -27.67 -4.71 -5.80
N LEU A 552 -26.76 -3.74 -5.83
CA LEU A 552 -25.37 -3.92 -5.42
C LEU A 552 -25.20 -3.77 -3.90
N GLN A 553 -24.31 -4.58 -3.33
CA GLN A 553 -23.91 -4.43 -1.93
C GLN A 553 -22.80 -3.37 -1.81
N ALA A 554 -23.09 -2.26 -1.13
CA ALA A 554 -22.17 -1.14 -1.00
C ALA A 554 -21.00 -1.41 -0.03
N GLY A 555 -21.19 -2.34 0.91
CA GLY A 555 -20.28 -2.59 2.03
C GLY A 555 -20.67 -1.80 3.29
N GLY A 556 -20.30 -2.35 4.46
CA GLY A 556 -20.71 -1.81 5.77
C GLY A 556 -20.30 -0.35 5.99
N GLU A 557 -19.10 0.05 5.55
CA GLU A 557 -18.62 1.43 5.76
C GLU A 557 -19.47 2.46 4.98
N ALA A 558 -19.83 2.19 3.73
CA ALA A 558 -20.69 3.07 2.94
C ALA A 558 -22.10 3.18 3.54
N TYR A 559 -22.69 2.04 3.96
CA TYR A 559 -23.97 2.03 4.67
C TYR A 559 -23.91 2.81 5.98
N SER A 560 -22.82 2.70 6.74
CA SER A 560 -22.59 3.48 7.96
C SER A 560 -22.63 4.98 7.68
N TYR A 561 -21.96 5.44 6.62
CA TYR A 561 -21.99 6.85 6.23
C TYR A 561 -23.37 7.33 5.76
N TRP A 562 -24.14 6.53 5.00
CA TRP A 562 -25.51 6.91 4.65
C TRP A 562 -26.45 6.95 5.86
N LEU A 563 -26.31 6.03 6.82
CA LEU A 563 -27.08 6.08 8.06
C LEU A 563 -26.69 7.31 8.91
N PHE A 564 -25.40 7.65 8.96
CA PHE A 564 -24.92 8.88 9.57
C PHE A 564 -25.58 10.11 8.93
N ILE A 565 -25.51 10.22 7.60
CA ILE A 565 -26.11 11.32 6.83
C ILE A 565 -27.63 11.39 7.04
N ALA A 566 -28.33 10.25 7.02
CA ALA A 566 -29.77 10.18 7.27
C ALA A 566 -30.11 10.71 8.66
N GLY A 567 -29.32 10.35 9.67
CA GLY A 567 -29.46 10.87 11.01
C GLY A 567 -29.20 12.38 11.11
N GLU A 568 -28.10 12.86 10.53
CA GLU A 568 -27.69 14.27 10.55
C GLU A 568 -28.72 15.17 9.84
N THR A 569 -29.20 14.74 8.67
CA THR A 569 -30.27 15.42 7.92
C THR A 569 -31.67 15.21 8.51
N ARG A 570 -31.80 14.47 9.61
CA ARG A 570 -33.07 14.12 10.28
C ARG A 570 -34.08 13.50 9.31
N ASN A 571 -33.61 12.64 8.42
CA ASN A 571 -34.42 11.95 7.42
C ASN A 571 -34.55 10.45 7.76
N PRO A 572 -35.52 10.08 8.61
CA PRO A 572 -35.69 8.69 9.04
C PRO A 572 -36.17 7.76 7.92
N GLN A 573 -36.73 8.31 6.83
CA GLN A 573 -37.13 7.51 5.67
C GLN A 573 -35.89 6.97 4.95
N ARG A 574 -34.87 7.82 4.77
CA ARG A 574 -33.58 7.40 4.20
C ARG A 574 -32.85 6.41 5.09
N GLU A 575 -32.99 6.50 6.42
CA GLU A 575 -32.47 5.49 7.36
C GLU A 575 -33.11 4.11 7.07
N ILE A 576 -34.44 4.06 6.88
CA ILE A 576 -35.15 2.83 6.53
C ILE A 576 -34.69 2.30 5.17
N ASP A 577 -34.56 3.17 4.15
CA ASP A 577 -34.13 2.76 2.81
C ASP A 577 -32.76 2.06 2.84
N VAL A 578 -31.83 2.56 3.65
CA VAL A 578 -30.49 1.95 3.82
C VAL A 578 -30.61 0.55 4.45
N PHE A 579 -31.38 0.39 5.53
CA PHE A 579 -31.58 -0.92 6.14
C PHE A 579 -32.30 -1.91 5.21
N GLU A 580 -33.25 -1.45 4.39
CA GLU A 580 -33.88 -2.29 3.36
C GLU A 580 -32.87 -2.75 2.30
N GLN A 581 -32.01 -1.86 1.83
CA GLN A 581 -30.94 -2.22 0.89
C GLN A 581 -29.96 -3.23 1.50
N MET A 582 -29.57 -3.02 2.76
CA MET A 582 -28.76 -3.98 3.51
C MET A 582 -29.45 -5.34 3.63
N ALA A 583 -30.76 -5.36 3.89
CA ALA A 583 -31.54 -6.59 4.00
C ALA A 583 -31.63 -7.35 2.67
N ARG A 584 -31.74 -6.64 1.53
CA ARG A 584 -31.77 -7.25 0.19
C ARG A 584 -30.42 -7.82 -0.25
N THR A 585 -29.31 -7.24 0.22
CA THR A 585 -27.97 -7.55 -0.28
C THR A 585 -27.08 -8.32 0.70
N ALA A 586 -27.54 -8.54 1.94
CA ALA A 586 -26.82 -9.34 2.92
C ALA A 586 -26.61 -10.80 2.44
N HIS A 587 -25.44 -11.35 2.75
CA HIS A 587 -25.00 -12.65 2.22
C HIS A 587 -25.62 -13.87 2.90
N THR A 588 -26.22 -13.71 4.07
CA THR A 588 -26.79 -14.81 4.85
C THR A 588 -28.24 -14.51 5.22
N ARG A 589 -29.09 -15.54 5.20
CA ARG A 589 -30.52 -15.42 5.51
C ARG A 589 -30.78 -14.86 6.91
N GLY A 590 -29.96 -15.27 7.89
CA GLY A 590 -30.06 -14.75 9.25
C GLY A 590 -29.75 -13.25 9.34
N LEU A 591 -28.77 -12.76 8.57
CA LEU A 591 -28.45 -11.34 8.51
C LEU A 591 -29.53 -10.55 7.74
N GLN A 592 -30.05 -11.10 6.64
CA GLN A 592 -31.19 -10.53 5.92
C GLN A 592 -32.40 -10.36 6.85
N GLY A 593 -32.74 -11.40 7.62
CA GLY A 593 -33.83 -11.37 8.60
C GLY A 593 -33.60 -10.33 9.71
N ALA A 594 -32.38 -10.22 10.23
CA ALA A 594 -32.04 -9.20 11.23
C ALA A 594 -32.21 -7.77 10.67
N CYS A 595 -31.73 -7.50 9.46
CA CYS A 595 -31.89 -6.20 8.80
C CYS A 595 -33.36 -5.86 8.52
N TRP A 596 -34.16 -6.82 8.03
CA TRP A 596 -35.58 -6.60 7.82
C TRP A 596 -36.35 -6.34 9.12
N ASN A 597 -36.03 -7.05 10.20
CA ASN A 597 -36.60 -6.74 11.51
C ASN A 597 -36.23 -5.32 11.96
N ALA A 598 -34.99 -4.87 11.73
CA ALA A 598 -34.59 -3.50 12.03
C ALA A 598 -35.42 -2.46 11.24
N VAL A 599 -35.72 -2.74 9.96
CA VAL A 599 -36.66 -1.94 9.14
C VAL A 599 -38.04 -1.89 9.80
N VAL A 600 -38.60 -3.05 10.15
CA VAL A 600 -39.95 -3.14 10.74
C VAL A 600 -40.02 -2.37 12.05
N VAL A 601 -39.08 -2.59 12.97
CA VAL A 601 -39.00 -1.88 14.26
C VAL A 601 -38.92 -0.38 14.05
N ARG A 602 -38.10 0.08 13.10
CA ARG A 602 -37.95 1.51 12.80
C ARG A 602 -39.22 2.11 12.22
N CYS A 603 -39.87 1.43 11.26
CA CYS A 603 -41.17 1.83 10.71
C CYS A 603 -42.23 1.98 11.81
N LEU A 604 -42.33 1.01 12.72
CA LEU A 604 -43.28 1.05 13.84
C LEU A 604 -43.00 2.21 14.78
N THR A 605 -41.73 2.48 15.10
CA THR A 605 -41.32 3.62 15.94
C THR A 605 -41.73 4.97 15.34
N LEU A 606 -41.82 5.05 14.00
CA LEU A 606 -42.23 6.25 13.26
C LEU A 606 -43.73 6.28 12.94
N GLY A 607 -44.48 5.23 13.27
CA GLY A 607 -45.90 5.09 12.95
C GLY A 607 -46.20 4.68 11.49
N ASP A 608 -45.21 4.26 10.69
CA ASP A 608 -45.42 3.75 9.34
C ASP A 608 -45.78 2.24 9.34
N GLU A 609 -46.98 1.93 9.83
CA GLU A 609 -47.49 0.55 9.84
C GLU A 609 -47.60 -0.05 8.43
N SER A 610 -47.84 0.79 7.41
CA SER A 610 -48.01 0.34 6.03
C SER A 610 -46.72 -0.27 5.49
N ARG A 611 -45.58 0.41 5.67
CA ARG A 611 -44.26 -0.09 5.30
C ARG A 611 -43.82 -1.25 6.17
N ALA A 612 -44.14 -1.24 7.46
CA ALA A 612 -43.88 -2.37 8.36
C ALA A 612 -44.59 -3.66 7.90
N ARG A 613 -45.87 -3.57 7.54
CA ARG A 613 -46.66 -4.71 7.02
C ARG A 613 -46.09 -5.24 5.71
N ARG A 614 -45.71 -4.35 4.76
CA ARG A 614 -45.06 -4.77 3.50
C ARG A 614 -43.74 -5.48 3.76
N SER A 615 -42.92 -4.97 4.68
CA SER A 615 -41.63 -5.57 5.02
C SER A 615 -41.81 -6.97 5.60
N LEU A 616 -42.75 -7.15 6.54
CA LEU A 616 -43.08 -8.47 7.10
C LEU A 616 -43.66 -9.45 6.06
N GLN A 617 -44.38 -8.97 5.05
CA GLN A 617 -44.84 -9.79 3.93
C GLN A 617 -43.67 -10.26 3.05
N VAL A 618 -42.72 -9.37 2.75
CA VAL A 618 -41.48 -9.73 2.05
C VAL A 618 -40.70 -10.78 2.83
N MET A 619 -40.53 -10.59 4.14
CA MET A 619 -39.87 -11.58 5.00
C MET A 619 -40.55 -12.95 4.97
N ASP A 620 -41.88 -12.98 4.97
CA ASP A 620 -42.67 -14.22 4.94
C ASP A 620 -42.54 -14.95 3.60
N MET A 621 -42.63 -14.19 2.49
CA MET A 621 -42.43 -14.71 1.14
C MET A 621 -41.03 -15.28 0.93
N GLU A 622 -40.02 -14.59 1.45
CA GLU A 622 -38.61 -14.96 1.31
C GLU A 622 -38.16 -15.95 2.40
N GLU A 623 -39.05 -16.41 3.29
CA GLU A 623 -38.78 -17.32 4.41
C GLU A 623 -37.68 -16.84 5.39
N LEU A 624 -37.74 -15.56 5.76
CA LEU A 624 -36.80 -14.86 6.65
C LEU A 624 -37.36 -14.58 8.05
N CYS A 625 -38.63 -14.94 8.32
CA CYS A 625 -39.33 -14.68 9.59
C CYS A 625 -38.76 -15.48 10.78
N ASN A 626 -38.27 -14.79 11.80
CA ASN A 626 -37.78 -15.40 13.05
C ASN A 626 -38.74 -15.10 14.23
N PRO A 627 -38.47 -15.58 15.46
CA PRO A 627 -39.38 -15.34 16.59
C PRO A 627 -39.68 -13.86 16.86
N LEU A 628 -38.73 -12.95 16.62
CA LEU A 628 -39.00 -11.51 16.74
C LEU A 628 -39.98 -11.04 15.65
N SER A 629 -39.81 -11.49 14.40
CA SER A 629 -40.75 -11.17 13.32
C SER A 629 -42.17 -11.63 13.66
N GLU A 630 -42.32 -12.77 14.33
CA GLU A 630 -43.62 -13.27 14.80
C GLU A 630 -44.26 -12.34 15.85
N VAL A 631 -43.48 -11.90 16.84
CA VAL A 631 -43.95 -10.90 17.83
C VAL A 631 -44.39 -9.61 17.14
N LEU A 632 -43.62 -9.13 16.15
CA LEU A 632 -43.94 -7.92 15.39
C LEU A 632 -45.20 -8.08 14.53
N ARG A 633 -45.43 -9.27 13.95
CA ARG A 633 -46.66 -9.61 13.21
C ARG A 633 -47.88 -9.61 14.13
N GLN A 634 -47.76 -10.23 15.31
CA GLN A 634 -48.82 -10.23 16.31
C GLN A 634 -49.17 -8.81 16.75
N ARG A 635 -48.17 -7.94 16.98
CA ARG A 635 -48.36 -6.52 17.31
C ARG A 635 -49.17 -5.77 16.25
N LEU A 636 -49.07 -6.17 14.98
CA LEU A 636 -49.79 -5.60 13.85
C LEU A 636 -51.10 -6.34 13.50
N GLY A 637 -51.45 -7.42 14.21
CA GLY A 637 -52.60 -8.26 13.87
C GLY A 637 -52.47 -9.00 12.53
N LEU A 638 -51.24 -9.32 12.10
CA LEU A 638 -50.97 -10.15 10.93
C LEU A 638 -51.03 -11.64 11.30
N PRO A 639 -51.40 -12.54 10.37
CA PRO A 639 -51.37 -13.98 10.62
C PRO A 639 -49.94 -14.46 10.84
N ALA A 640 -49.78 -15.60 11.53
CA ALA A 640 -48.48 -16.28 11.67
C ALA A 640 -47.80 -16.51 10.29
N PRO A 641 -46.47 -16.51 10.20
CA PRO A 641 -45.73 -16.70 8.95
C PRO A 641 -45.96 -18.11 8.39
N ARG A 642 -45.89 -18.22 7.08
CA ARG A 642 -46.08 -19.48 6.32
C ARG A 642 -44.92 -20.44 6.54
N SER A 643 -43.72 -19.90 6.66
CA SER A 643 -42.51 -20.61 7.03
C SER A 643 -42.10 -20.13 8.41
N ALA A 644 -42.05 -21.04 9.37
CA ALA A 644 -41.15 -20.83 10.50
C ALA A 644 -39.74 -20.80 9.89
N VAL A 645 -38.90 -19.80 10.20
CA VAL A 645 -37.45 -20.01 9.99
C VAL A 645 -37.10 -21.25 10.78
N GLY A 646 -36.93 -22.35 10.04
CA GLY A 646 -36.51 -23.64 10.57
C GLY A 646 -35.20 -23.43 11.30
N ASN A 647 -34.99 -24.23 12.35
CA ASN A 647 -33.73 -24.31 13.09
C ASN A 647 -32.56 -24.10 12.13
N ILE A 648 -31.95 -22.91 12.15
CA ILE A 648 -30.67 -22.73 11.48
C ILE A 648 -29.73 -23.67 12.24
N ASP A 649 -29.23 -24.70 11.56
CA ASP A 649 -28.33 -25.67 12.17
C ASP A 649 -26.99 -24.97 12.40
N TRP A 650 -26.87 -24.35 13.57
CA TRP A 650 -25.65 -23.73 14.08
C TRP A 650 -24.70 -24.82 14.58
N ARG A 651 -24.35 -25.78 13.73
CA ARG A 651 -23.16 -26.60 14.00
C ARG A 651 -21.96 -25.75 13.69
N ARG A 652 -21.05 -25.66 14.64
CA ARG A 652 -19.65 -25.32 14.40
C ARG A 652 -19.19 -26.17 13.21
N ARG A 653 -19.22 -25.61 11.99
CA ARG A 653 -18.39 -26.16 10.91
C ARG A 653 -16.98 -26.04 11.43
N GLU A 654 -16.29 -27.17 11.46
CA GLU A 654 -15.05 -27.38 12.20
C GLU A 654 -14.09 -26.21 11.98
N LYS A 655 -13.24 -25.94 12.99
CA LYS A 655 -12.08 -25.05 12.89
C LYS A 655 -11.23 -25.32 11.63
N ASP A 656 -11.41 -26.48 11.02
CA ASP A 656 -10.65 -27.03 9.90
C ASP A 656 -11.18 -26.66 8.51
N GLU A 657 -12.35 -25.99 8.35
CA GLU A 657 -12.70 -25.32 7.08
C GLU A 657 -11.94 -23.98 6.87
N HIS A 658 -10.88 -23.75 7.64
CA HIS A 658 -9.81 -22.81 7.32
C HIS A 658 -8.72 -23.49 6.49
N GLU A 659 -9.08 -24.53 5.72
CA GLU A 659 -8.16 -25.22 4.83
C GLU A 659 -7.61 -24.26 3.79
N TRP A 660 -6.30 -24.11 3.86
CA TRP A 660 -5.46 -23.72 2.77
C TRP A 660 -5.58 -24.80 1.68
N VAL A 661 -6.41 -24.58 0.67
CA VAL A 661 -6.43 -25.47 -0.50
C VAL A 661 -5.14 -25.23 -1.26
N THR A 662 -4.22 -26.17 -1.15
CA THR A 662 -2.95 -26.11 -1.88
C THR A 662 -3.15 -26.74 -3.24
N ASN A 663 -3.15 -25.94 -4.31
CA ASN A 663 -3.26 -26.50 -5.65
C ASN A 663 -1.99 -27.30 -6.01
N SER A 664 -2.02 -28.00 -7.15
CA SER A 664 -0.89 -28.81 -7.65
C SER A 664 0.42 -28.01 -7.90
N LEU A 665 0.37 -26.68 -7.79
CA LEU A 665 1.50 -25.76 -7.94
C LEU A 665 2.00 -25.20 -6.58
N GLY A 666 1.45 -25.67 -5.45
CA GLY A 666 1.89 -25.25 -4.12
C GLY A 666 1.23 -23.96 -3.59
N PHE A 667 0.21 -23.41 -4.27
CA PHE A 667 -0.50 -22.22 -3.80
C PHE A 667 -1.64 -22.60 -2.87
N SER A 668 -1.51 -22.14 -1.62
CA SER A 668 -2.53 -22.28 -0.58
C SER A 668 -3.58 -21.17 -0.69
N LEU A 669 -4.86 -21.53 -0.80
CA LEU A 669 -6.02 -20.61 -0.88
C LEU A 669 -6.91 -20.77 0.36
N ARG A 670 -7.15 -19.71 1.11
CA ARG A 670 -7.99 -19.72 2.33
C ARG A 670 -9.48 -19.67 1.94
N LEU A 671 -10.29 -20.65 2.39
CA LEU A 671 -11.74 -20.60 2.24
C LEU A 671 -12.36 -19.42 3.05
N ASN A 672 -13.38 -18.77 2.48
CA ASN A 672 -13.93 -17.51 2.96
C ASN A 672 -14.56 -17.62 4.36
N LYS A 673 -14.17 -16.69 5.26
CA LYS A 673 -14.85 -16.47 6.54
C LYS A 673 -16.27 -15.97 6.27
N ILE A 674 -17.30 -16.68 6.72
CA ILE A 674 -18.69 -16.18 6.68
C ILE A 674 -18.76 -14.95 7.60
N GLU A 675 -19.02 -13.77 7.04
CA GLU A 675 -19.12 -12.53 7.81
C GLU A 675 -20.32 -12.56 8.78
N TYR A 676 -20.16 -11.96 9.97
CA TYR A 676 -21.18 -11.84 11.02
C TYR A 676 -21.79 -13.14 11.58
N TYR A 677 -21.16 -14.30 11.33
CA TYR A 677 -21.74 -15.59 11.71
C TYR A 677 -21.95 -15.75 13.22
N LYS A 678 -21.06 -15.22 14.06
CA LYS A 678 -21.17 -15.34 15.52
C LYS A 678 -22.27 -14.44 16.06
N GLU A 679 -22.38 -13.24 15.52
CA GLU A 679 -23.32 -12.19 15.92
C GLU A 679 -24.74 -12.62 15.56
N VAL A 680 -24.94 -13.09 14.33
CA VAL A 680 -26.23 -13.65 13.90
C VAL A 680 -26.54 -14.93 14.67
N GLY A 681 -25.56 -15.80 14.93
CA GLY A 681 -25.74 -16.99 15.77
C GLY A 681 -26.19 -16.65 17.19
N THR A 682 -25.58 -15.63 17.79
CA THR A 682 -25.94 -15.09 19.10
C THR A 682 -27.38 -14.61 19.09
N LEU A 683 -27.79 -13.81 18.08
CA LEU A 683 -29.17 -13.36 17.95
C LEU A 683 -30.15 -14.52 17.85
N HIS A 684 -29.88 -15.54 17.03
CA HIS A 684 -30.77 -16.69 16.93
C HIS A 684 -30.87 -17.46 18.24
N TYR A 685 -29.75 -17.60 18.97
CA TYR A 685 -29.75 -18.24 20.27
C TYR A 685 -30.56 -17.42 21.30
N ILE A 686 -30.46 -16.09 21.30
CA ILE A 686 -31.30 -15.20 22.11
C ILE A 686 -32.78 -15.40 21.79
N LEU A 687 -33.16 -15.42 20.51
CA LEU A 687 -34.56 -15.54 20.12
C LEU A 687 -35.15 -16.91 20.43
N ARG A 688 -34.32 -17.95 20.50
CA ARG A 688 -34.73 -19.33 20.79
C ARG A 688 -34.78 -19.65 22.29
N ASN A 689 -33.74 -19.26 23.02
CA ASN A 689 -33.55 -19.63 24.43
C ASN A 689 -33.80 -18.48 25.39
N GLY A 690 -33.72 -17.24 24.90
CA GLY A 690 -34.13 -16.05 25.64
C GLY A 690 -35.64 -15.97 25.80
N LYS A 691 -36.08 -15.21 26.79
CA LYS A 691 -37.50 -14.91 26.99
C LYS A 691 -37.75 -13.44 26.64
N HIS A 692 -38.74 -13.20 25.79
CA HIS A 692 -39.14 -11.86 25.36
C HIS A 692 -39.42 -10.96 26.59
N GLN A 693 -38.85 -9.75 26.59
CA GLN A 693 -38.90 -8.76 27.67
C GLN A 693 -38.25 -9.18 29.01
N ASP A 694 -37.47 -10.26 29.04
CA ASP A 694 -36.76 -10.74 30.22
C ASP A 694 -35.23 -10.59 30.04
N VAL A 695 -34.71 -9.40 30.37
CA VAL A 695 -33.30 -9.03 30.15
C VAL A 695 -32.31 -9.98 30.83
N PRO A 696 -32.49 -10.38 32.11
CA PRO A 696 -31.60 -11.37 32.74
C PRO A 696 -31.56 -12.71 32.01
N VAL A 697 -32.68 -13.21 31.47
CA VAL A 697 -32.69 -14.45 30.66
C VAL A 697 -31.98 -14.25 29.32
N ILE A 698 -32.17 -13.09 28.68
CA ILE A 698 -31.48 -12.75 27.43
C ILE A 698 -29.97 -12.72 27.62
N HIS A 699 -29.46 -12.09 28.67
CA HIS A 699 -28.02 -12.05 28.96
C HIS A 699 -27.45 -13.44 29.26
N ARG A 700 -28.16 -14.27 30.03
CA ARG A 700 -27.76 -15.67 30.25
C ARG A 700 -27.73 -16.45 28.93
N ALA A 701 -28.65 -16.21 28.00
CA ALA A 701 -28.64 -16.86 26.70
C ALA A 701 -27.41 -16.44 25.86
N ILE A 702 -27.03 -15.16 25.90
CA ILE A 702 -25.81 -14.68 25.24
C ILE A 702 -24.56 -15.37 25.80
N GLU A 703 -24.45 -15.46 27.13
CA GLU A 703 -23.31 -16.09 27.78
C GLU A 703 -23.32 -17.62 27.66
N ALA A 704 -24.49 -18.27 27.59
CA ALA A 704 -24.58 -19.70 27.33
C ALA A 704 -24.11 -20.01 25.91
N PHE A 705 -24.50 -19.20 24.92
CA PHE A 705 -24.07 -19.36 23.54
C PHE A 705 -22.54 -19.31 23.39
N THR A 706 -21.87 -18.35 24.02
CA THR A 706 -20.41 -18.22 23.95
C THR A 706 -19.67 -19.40 24.59
N ARG A 707 -20.20 -19.91 25.72
CA ARG A 707 -19.65 -21.08 26.44
C ARG A 707 -19.88 -22.37 25.67
N GLU A 708 -21.12 -22.65 25.25
CA GLU A 708 -21.51 -23.87 24.54
C GLU A 708 -20.85 -24.01 23.17
N GLN A 709 -20.73 -22.91 22.41
CA GLN A 709 -20.13 -22.92 21.08
C GLN A 709 -18.61 -22.72 21.11
N GLU A 710 -18.04 -22.53 22.31
CA GLU A 710 -16.65 -22.12 22.53
C GLU A 710 -16.24 -20.88 21.72
N LEU A 711 -17.18 -19.98 21.39
CA LEU A 711 -16.93 -18.79 20.60
C LEU A 711 -16.57 -17.62 21.51
N TRP A 712 -15.44 -16.98 21.23
CA TRP A 712 -15.14 -15.67 21.82
C TRP A 712 -15.94 -14.58 21.12
N LEU A 713 -16.65 -13.77 21.92
CA LEU A 713 -17.35 -12.54 21.56
C LEU A 713 -16.77 -11.40 22.41
N LYS A 714 -16.69 -10.20 21.85
CA LYS A 714 -16.23 -9.01 22.56
C LYS A 714 -17.37 -8.46 23.41
N LEU A 715 -17.51 -8.96 24.64
CA LEU A 715 -18.58 -8.59 25.57
C LEU A 715 -17.98 -8.14 26.89
N ALA A 716 -18.54 -7.07 27.48
CA ALA A 716 -18.35 -6.72 28.89
C ALA A 716 -19.18 -7.64 29.81
N GLY A 717 -19.00 -8.96 29.65
CA GLY A 717 -19.65 -10.01 30.45
C GLY A 717 -18.79 -10.49 31.62
N ASP A 718 -19.26 -11.50 32.35
CA ASP A 718 -18.60 -12.05 33.53
C ASP A 718 -18.23 -10.95 34.56
N GLU A 719 -16.96 -10.85 34.94
CA GLU A 719 -16.44 -9.91 35.95
C GLU A 719 -16.63 -8.43 35.54
N LYS A 720 -16.63 -8.14 34.24
CA LYS A 720 -16.80 -6.76 33.70
C LYS A 720 -18.22 -6.22 33.89
N GLY A 721 -19.22 -7.10 33.85
CA GLY A 721 -20.63 -6.69 33.93
C GLY A 721 -21.01 -6.08 35.28
N ALA A 722 -20.46 -6.60 36.39
CA ALA A 722 -20.72 -6.08 37.74
C ALA A 722 -20.12 -4.69 37.95
N VAL A 723 -18.98 -4.38 37.30
CA VAL A 723 -18.37 -3.04 37.32
C VAL A 723 -19.33 -1.99 36.75
N LEU A 724 -20.00 -2.28 35.63
CA LEU A 724 -20.99 -1.36 35.04
C LEU A 724 -22.20 -1.13 35.95
N ASP A 725 -22.69 -2.17 36.63
CA ASP A 725 -23.78 -2.05 37.59
C ASP A 725 -23.36 -1.17 38.78
N LYS A 726 -22.12 -1.35 39.27
CA LYS A 726 -21.57 -0.56 40.36
C LYS A 726 -21.42 0.92 39.96
N VAL A 727 -20.96 1.19 38.74
CA VAL A 727 -20.84 2.57 38.21
C VAL A 727 -22.20 3.26 38.14
N LEU A 728 -23.24 2.56 37.65
CA LEU A 728 -24.61 3.09 37.65
C LEU A 728 -25.12 3.40 39.07
N ALA A 729 -24.85 2.51 40.02
CA ALA A 729 -25.21 2.70 41.41
C ALA A 729 -24.48 3.89 42.06
N LEU A 730 -23.18 4.08 41.76
CA LEU A 730 -22.37 5.19 42.26
C LEU A 730 -22.82 6.55 41.71
N GLN A 731 -23.21 6.61 40.43
CA GLN A 731 -23.72 7.84 39.84
C GLN A 731 -25.02 8.30 40.54
N GLY A 732 -25.91 7.37 40.88
CA GLY A 732 -27.09 7.64 41.71
C GLY A 732 -28.27 8.23 40.93
N LYS A 733 -28.79 7.45 39.96
CA LYS A 733 -29.87 7.75 38.98
C LYS A 733 -29.42 8.54 37.75
N ALA A 734 -28.55 7.92 36.96
CA ALA A 734 -28.08 8.50 35.70
C ALA A 734 -29.26 8.75 34.75
N LYS A 735 -29.36 9.98 34.23
CA LYS A 735 -30.37 10.35 33.24
C LYS A 735 -29.93 9.97 31.84
N LEU A 736 -28.63 10.09 31.57
CA LEU A 736 -28.06 9.80 30.26
C LEU A 736 -26.73 9.07 30.36
N VAL A 737 -26.69 7.88 29.76
CA VAL A 737 -25.44 7.18 29.43
C VAL A 737 -25.17 7.37 27.95
N VAL A 738 -23.93 7.74 27.60
CA VAL A 738 -23.43 7.67 26.23
C VAL A 738 -22.45 6.50 26.15
N GLU A 739 -22.69 5.61 25.21
CA GLU A 739 -21.85 4.45 24.95
C GLU A 739 -21.23 4.59 23.55
N VAL A 740 -19.91 4.41 23.47
CA VAL A 740 -19.18 4.34 22.20
C VAL A 740 -18.77 2.89 21.97
N GLY A 741 -19.58 2.19 21.18
CA GLY A 741 -19.65 0.73 21.09
C GLY A 741 -21.10 0.26 21.26
N LEU A 742 -21.46 -0.88 20.65
CA LEU A 742 -22.80 -1.48 20.82
C LEU A 742 -22.75 -2.99 20.57
N TYR A 743 -22.13 -3.38 19.44
CA TYR A 743 -22.00 -4.75 18.99
C TYR A 743 -23.34 -5.51 18.91
N VAL A 744 -23.63 -6.42 19.83
CA VAL A 744 -24.90 -7.18 19.89
C VAL A 744 -25.91 -6.60 20.90
N GLY A 745 -25.57 -5.49 21.58
CA GLY A 745 -26.43 -4.77 22.52
C GLY A 745 -26.37 -5.25 23.98
N TYR A 746 -25.35 -6.02 24.39
CA TYR A 746 -25.26 -6.59 25.74
C TYR A 746 -25.20 -5.52 26.83
N SER A 747 -24.19 -4.64 26.78
CA SER A 747 -23.98 -3.56 27.76
C SER A 747 -25.10 -2.52 27.74
N SER A 748 -25.56 -2.10 26.57
CA SER A 748 -26.65 -1.12 26.44
C SER A 748 -27.96 -1.64 27.03
N THR A 749 -28.32 -2.90 26.76
CA THR A 749 -29.52 -3.51 27.37
C THR A 749 -29.36 -3.70 28.89
N ARG A 750 -28.15 -4.02 29.37
CA ARG A 750 -27.85 -4.09 30.81
C ARG A 750 -28.07 -2.76 31.51
N MET A 751 -27.49 -1.68 30.99
CA MET A 751 -27.61 -0.36 31.59
C MET A 751 -29.05 0.18 31.50
N ALA A 752 -29.67 0.11 30.31
CA ALA A 752 -31.03 0.60 30.10
C ALA A 752 -32.09 -0.17 30.90
N SER A 753 -31.91 -1.47 31.12
CA SER A 753 -32.84 -2.29 31.92
C SER A 753 -32.95 -1.82 33.38
N GLN A 754 -31.88 -1.25 33.92
CA GLN A 754 -31.87 -0.64 35.25
C GLN A 754 -32.41 0.79 35.18
N MET A 755 -31.90 1.58 34.23
CA MET A 755 -32.22 3.00 34.09
C MET A 755 -33.68 3.31 33.79
N ARG A 756 -34.38 2.41 33.08
CA ARG A 756 -35.81 2.58 32.76
C ARG A 756 -36.69 2.82 33.99
N HIS A 757 -36.30 2.31 35.15
CA HIS A 757 -37.05 2.45 36.40
C HIS A 757 -37.12 3.89 36.91
N TRP A 758 -36.21 4.76 36.47
CA TRP A 758 -36.22 6.20 36.77
C TRP A 758 -36.21 7.07 35.51
N GLY A 759 -36.52 6.49 34.35
CA GLY A 759 -36.61 7.22 33.07
C GLY A 759 -35.29 7.61 32.44
N GLY A 760 -34.17 7.01 32.85
CA GLY A 760 -32.86 7.23 32.21
C GLY A 760 -32.78 6.59 30.81
N LYS A 761 -31.89 7.12 29.97
CA LYS A 761 -31.69 6.67 28.58
C LYS A 761 -30.23 6.37 28.26
N VAL A 762 -30.03 5.50 27.28
CA VAL A 762 -28.72 5.17 26.71
C VAL A 762 -28.68 5.65 25.26
N ILE A 763 -27.62 6.34 24.87
CA ILE A 763 -27.29 6.61 23.46
C ILE A 763 -26.06 5.78 23.13
N SER A 764 -26.19 4.82 22.21
CA SER A 764 -25.08 3.95 21.79
C SER A 764 -24.64 4.29 20.37
N MET A 765 -23.36 4.52 20.17
CA MET A 765 -22.74 4.78 18.87
C MET A 765 -22.13 3.49 18.31
N GLU A 766 -22.53 3.10 17.10
CA GLU A 766 -22.05 1.89 16.45
C GLU A 766 -21.54 2.20 15.05
N VAL A 767 -20.31 1.82 14.76
CA VAL A 767 -19.69 2.07 13.45
C VAL A 767 -20.18 1.08 12.41
N ASP A 768 -20.45 -0.16 12.80
CA ASP A 768 -20.87 -1.22 11.89
C ASP A 768 -22.40 -1.27 11.79
N PRO A 769 -22.97 -0.99 10.60
CA PRO A 769 -24.41 -0.91 10.45
C PRO A 769 -25.10 -2.29 10.60
N TYR A 770 -24.39 -3.40 10.35
CA TYR A 770 -24.93 -4.75 10.55
C TYR A 770 -24.98 -5.10 12.04
N HIS A 771 -23.96 -4.71 12.84
CA HIS A 771 -24.05 -4.79 14.29
C HIS A 771 -25.22 -3.96 14.83
N ALA A 772 -25.39 -2.73 14.33
CA ALA A 772 -26.53 -1.89 14.70
C ALA A 772 -27.88 -2.57 14.37
N ALA A 773 -28.00 -3.20 13.20
CA ALA A 773 -29.20 -3.95 12.83
C ALA A 773 -29.45 -5.16 13.75
N ILE A 774 -28.40 -5.93 14.08
CA ILE A 774 -28.48 -7.07 15.00
C ILE A 774 -28.87 -6.61 16.41
N ALA A 775 -28.21 -5.58 16.94
CA ALA A 775 -28.50 -5.03 18.26
C ALA A 775 -29.94 -4.49 18.36
N ARG A 776 -30.48 -3.86 17.30
CA ARG A 776 -31.89 -3.45 17.26
C ARG A 776 -32.86 -4.61 17.49
N ASN A 777 -32.52 -5.82 16.99
CA ASN A 777 -33.34 -7.01 17.24
C ASN A 777 -33.26 -7.41 18.72
N THR A 778 -32.06 -7.45 19.30
CA THR A 778 -31.86 -7.76 20.73
C THR A 778 -32.60 -6.76 21.63
N ILE A 779 -32.53 -5.47 21.31
CA ILE A 779 -33.14 -4.37 22.07
C ILE A 779 -34.67 -4.42 21.99
N GLU A 780 -35.23 -4.67 20.80
CA GLU A 780 -36.68 -4.85 20.66
C GLU A 780 -37.13 -6.09 21.42
N TRP A 781 -36.41 -7.20 21.31
CA TRP A 781 -36.72 -8.43 22.05
C TRP A 781 -36.65 -8.24 23.57
N ALA A 782 -35.76 -7.37 24.03
CA ALA A 782 -35.64 -6.96 25.43
C ALA A 782 -36.73 -5.97 25.89
N GLY A 783 -37.51 -5.38 24.97
CA GLY A 783 -38.50 -4.34 25.28
C GLY A 783 -37.89 -3.01 25.70
N LEU A 784 -36.71 -2.66 25.17
CA LEU A 784 -35.93 -1.48 25.58
C LEU A 784 -35.79 -0.41 24.49
N THR A 785 -36.49 -0.55 23.36
CA THR A 785 -36.42 0.36 22.21
C THR A 785 -36.66 1.84 22.57
N ASP A 786 -37.52 2.13 23.55
CA ASP A 786 -37.81 3.51 23.99
C ASP A 786 -36.73 4.12 24.90
N TYR A 787 -35.81 3.29 25.41
CA TYR A 787 -34.77 3.67 26.36
C TYR A 787 -33.36 3.67 25.76
N ILE A 788 -33.17 3.10 24.55
CA ILE A 788 -31.89 3.00 23.86
C ILE A 788 -31.99 3.64 22.48
N GLU A 789 -31.19 4.68 22.23
CA GLU A 789 -31.06 5.31 20.92
C GLU A 789 -29.75 4.84 20.26
N ILE A 790 -29.83 4.27 19.06
CA ILE A 790 -28.66 3.78 18.32
C ILE A 790 -28.27 4.77 17.23
N TRP A 791 -27.02 5.21 17.24
CA TRP A 791 -26.45 6.14 16.28
C TRP A 791 -25.40 5.41 15.44
N CYS A 792 -25.69 5.22 14.15
CA CYS A 792 -24.75 4.57 13.24
C CYS A 792 -23.73 5.58 12.69
N GLY A 793 -22.45 5.25 12.76
CA GLY A 793 -21.35 6.07 12.25
C GLY A 793 -20.09 6.02 13.12
N HIS A 794 -19.02 6.66 12.65
CA HIS A 794 -17.81 6.84 13.44
C HIS A 794 -18.04 7.89 14.55
N SER A 795 -17.51 7.63 15.75
CA SER A 795 -17.58 8.53 16.92
C SER A 795 -17.08 9.95 16.62
N GLU A 796 -16.02 10.07 15.82
CA GLU A 796 -15.45 11.36 15.38
C GLU A 796 -16.44 12.26 14.65
N ASN A 797 -17.46 11.68 14.00
CA ASN A 797 -18.53 12.41 13.32
C ASN A 797 -19.79 12.50 14.18
N LEU A 798 -20.07 11.50 15.03
CA LEU A 798 -21.26 11.45 15.86
C LEU A 798 -21.19 12.35 17.10
N ILE A 799 -20.03 12.52 17.72
CA ILE A 799 -19.85 13.38 18.90
C ILE A 799 -20.18 14.85 18.59
N PRO A 800 -19.69 15.46 17.48
CA PRO A 800 -20.13 16.80 17.07
C PRO A 800 -21.64 16.94 16.93
N ARG A 801 -22.31 15.95 16.33
CA ARG A 801 -23.77 15.94 16.22
C ARG A 801 -24.47 15.79 17.58
N LEU A 802 -23.85 15.08 18.52
CA LEU A 802 -24.39 14.90 19.87
C LEU A 802 -24.42 16.24 20.62
N LYS A 803 -23.39 17.08 20.47
CA LYS A 803 -23.35 18.46 20.99
C LYS A 803 -24.54 19.29 20.52
N GLU A 804 -24.94 19.17 19.26
CA GLU A 804 -26.07 19.94 18.71
C GLU A 804 -27.43 19.49 19.26
N ARG A 805 -27.53 18.25 19.72
CA ARG A 805 -28.79 17.66 20.22
C ARG A 805 -28.95 17.78 21.73
N LEU A 806 -27.85 17.64 22.48
CA LEU A 806 -27.90 17.58 23.93
C LEU A 806 -27.61 18.95 24.54
N PRO A 807 -28.26 19.29 25.68
CA PRO A 807 -27.81 20.40 26.51
C PRO A 807 -26.37 20.19 26.98
N GLU A 808 -25.68 21.29 27.31
CA GLU A 808 -24.40 21.22 28.01
C GLU A 808 -24.56 20.44 29.33
N LYS A 809 -23.47 19.79 29.76
CA LYS A 809 -23.37 19.06 31.03
C LYS A 809 -24.46 18.00 31.25
N SER A 810 -24.81 17.26 30.20
CA SER A 810 -25.91 16.29 30.22
C SER A 810 -25.49 14.83 30.31
N ILE A 811 -24.23 14.50 29.99
CA ILE A 811 -23.72 13.12 30.01
C ILE A 811 -23.32 12.75 31.44
N ASP A 812 -24.05 11.82 32.04
CA ASP A 812 -23.78 11.33 33.40
C ASP A 812 -22.77 10.19 33.44
N ILE A 813 -22.79 9.34 32.42
CA ILE A 813 -21.83 8.25 32.27
C ILE A 813 -21.42 8.17 30.81
N LEU A 814 -20.13 8.02 30.57
CA LEU A 814 -19.56 7.78 29.25
C LEU A 814 -18.85 6.42 29.26
N PHE A 815 -19.36 5.45 28.51
CA PHE A 815 -18.77 4.12 28.41
C PHE A 815 -18.08 3.92 27.07
N PHE A 816 -16.79 3.60 27.09
CA PHE A 816 -15.99 3.31 25.91
C PHE A 816 -15.73 1.80 25.79
N ASP A 817 -16.34 1.19 24.78
CA ASP A 817 -16.11 -0.21 24.36
C ASP A 817 -15.65 -0.27 22.89
N GLN A 818 -14.71 0.62 22.56
CA GLN A 818 -14.25 0.83 21.20
C GLN A 818 -12.73 0.66 21.06
N GLN A 819 -12.15 1.26 20.03
CA GLN A 819 -10.69 1.29 19.86
C GLN A 819 -10.03 2.16 20.92
N GLY A 820 -9.21 1.55 21.79
CA GLY A 820 -8.54 2.22 22.91
C GLY A 820 -7.69 3.43 22.50
N THR A 821 -7.00 3.34 21.36
CA THR A 821 -6.22 4.44 20.76
C THR A 821 -7.06 5.59 20.19
N LYS A 822 -8.40 5.48 20.23
CA LYS A 822 -9.33 6.58 19.90
C LYS A 822 -10.04 7.17 21.11
N MET A 823 -10.10 6.45 22.24
CA MET A 823 -10.89 6.87 23.41
C MET A 823 -10.53 8.26 23.93
N HIS A 824 -9.23 8.58 23.99
CA HIS A 824 -8.76 9.89 24.44
C HIS A 824 -9.19 11.03 23.49
N LEU A 825 -9.15 10.82 22.17
CA LEU A 825 -9.59 11.82 21.19
C LEU A 825 -11.08 12.10 21.32
N ASP A 826 -11.87 11.05 21.55
CA ASP A 826 -13.32 11.16 21.71
C ASP A 826 -13.68 11.81 23.06
N LEU A 827 -12.96 11.45 24.14
CA LEU A 827 -13.11 12.10 25.43
C LEU A 827 -12.76 13.60 25.35
N GLN A 828 -11.65 13.97 24.68
CA GLN A 828 -11.28 15.38 24.47
C GLN A 828 -12.41 16.16 23.81
N ARG A 829 -12.98 15.64 22.72
CA ARG A 829 -14.07 16.34 22.02
C ARG A 829 -15.28 16.55 22.92
N ILE A 830 -15.64 15.54 23.72
CA ILE A 830 -16.78 15.61 24.64
C ILE A 830 -16.53 16.66 25.75
N VAL A 831 -15.31 16.73 26.27
CA VAL A 831 -14.88 17.73 27.25
C VAL A 831 -14.86 19.13 26.63
N ASP A 832 -14.26 19.30 25.45
CA ASP A 832 -14.20 20.57 24.72
C ASP A 832 -15.58 21.13 24.38
N PHE A 833 -16.55 20.23 24.19
CA PHE A 833 -17.95 20.58 23.95
C PHE A 833 -18.78 20.77 25.23
N ASN A 834 -18.14 20.73 26.41
CA ASN A 834 -18.77 20.92 27.73
C ASN A 834 -19.98 19.98 27.96
N MET A 835 -19.86 18.71 27.57
CA MET A 835 -21.00 17.78 27.57
C MET A 835 -21.10 16.92 28.84
N LEU A 836 -20.03 16.80 29.62
CA LEU A 836 -19.99 16.01 30.86
C LEU A 836 -20.73 16.70 32.00
N SER A 837 -21.61 15.99 32.71
CA SER A 837 -22.24 16.50 33.92
C SER A 837 -21.22 16.66 35.05
N ASP A 838 -21.52 17.48 36.08
CA ASP A 838 -20.57 17.76 37.16
C ASP A 838 -20.19 16.52 38.00
N ARG A 839 -20.94 15.41 37.86
CA ARG A 839 -20.66 14.11 38.49
C ARG A 839 -20.48 13.00 37.46
N ALA A 840 -20.01 13.36 36.25
CA ALA A 840 -19.83 12.40 35.17
C ALA A 840 -18.80 11.33 35.54
N ILE A 841 -19.08 10.09 35.12
CA ILE A 841 -18.18 8.95 35.28
C ILE A 841 -17.83 8.40 33.89
N MET A 842 -16.54 8.31 33.58
CA MET A 842 -16.05 7.71 32.34
C MET A 842 -15.55 6.30 32.63
N VAL A 843 -15.99 5.34 31.82
CA VAL A 843 -15.58 3.94 31.93
C VAL A 843 -14.92 3.50 30.64
N GLY A 844 -13.69 2.98 30.70
CA GLY A 844 -13.00 2.40 29.56
C GLY A 844 -12.83 0.89 29.72
N ASP A 845 -13.28 0.11 28.74
CA ASP A 845 -13.04 -1.33 28.65
C ASP A 845 -11.82 -1.65 27.77
N ASN A 846 -11.20 -2.80 27.96
CA ASN A 846 -10.04 -3.28 27.20
C ASN A 846 -8.83 -2.31 27.21
N VAL A 847 -8.60 -1.64 28.35
CA VAL A 847 -7.55 -0.62 28.46
C VAL A 847 -6.15 -1.20 28.63
N LEU A 848 -6.03 -2.51 28.92
CA LEU A 848 -4.76 -3.24 28.92
C LEU A 848 -4.58 -4.12 27.68
N ARG A 849 -5.61 -4.86 27.26
CA ARG A 849 -5.57 -5.76 26.11
C ARG A 849 -6.85 -5.59 25.29
N PRO A 850 -6.82 -4.97 24.09
CA PRO A 850 -5.64 -4.58 23.30
C PRO A 850 -4.85 -3.38 23.81
N GLY A 851 -5.49 -2.49 24.58
CA GLY A 851 -4.83 -1.33 25.17
C GLY A 851 -5.41 0.04 24.81
N ALA A 852 -5.33 0.98 25.76
CA ALA A 852 -5.71 2.38 25.58
C ALA A 852 -4.67 3.34 26.19
N PRO A 853 -3.42 3.38 25.70
CA PRO A 853 -2.30 3.98 26.42
C PRO A 853 -2.44 5.48 26.68
N GLN A 854 -2.79 6.28 25.67
CA GLN A 854 -3.00 7.72 25.84
C GLN A 854 -4.20 8.02 26.75
N PHE A 855 -5.28 7.22 26.65
CA PHE A 855 -6.46 7.38 27.48
C PHE A 855 -6.14 7.07 28.95
N MET A 856 -5.40 5.99 29.22
CA MET A 856 -4.98 5.64 30.57
C MET A 856 -4.04 6.68 31.17
N TYR A 857 -3.05 7.15 30.41
CA TYR A 857 -2.15 8.20 30.85
C TYR A 857 -2.92 9.48 31.19
N TRP A 858 -3.81 9.88 30.29
CA TRP A 858 -4.61 11.07 30.52
C TRP A 858 -5.49 10.91 31.75
N ASN A 859 -6.31 9.86 31.84
CA ASN A 859 -7.24 9.73 32.96
C ASN A 859 -6.53 9.50 34.30
N SER A 860 -5.42 8.76 34.33
CA SER A 860 -4.82 8.32 35.60
C SER A 860 -3.69 9.21 36.13
N VAL A 861 -3.08 10.04 35.27
CA VAL A 861 -1.86 10.80 35.62
C VAL A 861 -2.05 12.28 35.39
N ALA A 862 -2.66 12.62 34.25
CA ALA A 862 -2.49 13.92 33.65
C ALA A 862 -3.74 14.81 33.83
N GLY A 863 -4.91 14.25 33.55
CA GLY A 863 -6.16 14.97 33.42
C GLY A 863 -6.88 15.18 34.74
N PRO A 864 -7.95 15.99 34.73
CA PRO A 864 -8.75 16.28 35.92
C PRO A 864 -9.73 15.14 36.20
N TYR A 865 -9.16 13.97 36.50
CA TYR A 865 -9.91 12.77 36.81
C TYR A 865 -9.34 12.09 38.04
N GLU A 866 -10.22 11.58 38.89
CA GLU A 866 -9.84 10.56 39.86
C GLU A 866 -10.11 9.20 39.22
N THR A 867 -9.06 8.41 38.94
CA THR A 867 -9.21 7.15 38.21
C THR A 867 -8.89 5.94 39.08
N GLN A 868 -9.79 4.97 39.04
CA GLN A 868 -9.62 3.63 39.57
C GLN A 868 -9.44 2.66 38.42
N VAL A 869 -8.36 1.87 38.47
CA VAL A 869 -8.08 0.82 37.49
C VAL A 869 -8.40 -0.51 38.12
N VAL A 870 -9.24 -1.30 37.45
CA VAL A 870 -9.74 -2.57 37.95
C VAL A 870 -9.13 -3.68 37.11
N SER A 871 -8.33 -4.56 37.72
CA SER A 871 -7.81 -5.76 37.06
C SER A 871 -8.84 -6.88 37.11
N LEU A 872 -9.17 -7.42 35.92
CA LEU A 872 -10.22 -8.42 35.71
C LEU A 872 -9.70 -9.48 34.72
N ARG A 873 -10.45 -10.57 34.61
CA ARG A 873 -10.22 -11.55 33.53
C ARG A 873 -10.93 -11.10 32.26
N GLU A 874 -10.27 -11.31 31.12
CA GLU A 874 -10.89 -11.13 29.82
C GLU A 874 -12.01 -12.17 29.63
N TYR A 875 -13.10 -11.75 28.98
CA TYR A 875 -14.30 -12.56 28.86
C TYR A 875 -14.02 -13.95 28.28
N LYS A 876 -14.43 -15.00 29.01
CA LYS A 876 -14.19 -16.42 28.67
C LYS A 876 -12.69 -16.82 28.55
N GLN A 877 -11.75 -16.01 29.03
CA GLN A 877 -10.32 -16.28 29.03
C GLN A 877 -9.76 -16.28 30.46
N GLU A 878 -9.84 -17.41 31.15
CA GLU A 878 -9.50 -17.52 32.59
C GLU A 878 -8.07 -17.09 32.96
N VAL A 879 -7.14 -17.16 32.00
CA VAL A 879 -5.71 -16.85 32.20
C VAL A 879 -5.36 -15.44 31.69
N VAL A 880 -6.22 -14.83 30.87
CA VAL A 880 -5.92 -13.55 30.26
C VAL A 880 -6.42 -12.43 31.16
N GLU A 881 -5.48 -11.66 31.68
CA GLU A 881 -5.81 -10.44 32.40
C GLU A 881 -6.11 -9.30 31.42
N ASP A 882 -7.11 -8.51 31.77
CA ASP A 882 -7.39 -7.22 31.14
C ASP A 882 -7.91 -6.23 32.18
N TRP A 883 -7.88 -4.95 31.85
CA TRP A 883 -8.26 -3.88 32.78
C TRP A 883 -9.50 -3.14 32.30
N MET A 884 -10.30 -2.69 33.26
CA MET A 884 -11.25 -1.60 33.09
C MET A 884 -10.76 -0.37 33.86
N SER A 885 -11.07 0.82 33.35
CA SER A 885 -10.82 2.07 34.07
C SER A 885 -12.15 2.74 34.41
N VAL A 886 -12.26 3.26 35.63
CA VAL A 886 -13.40 4.05 36.12
C VAL A 886 -12.85 5.39 36.56
N SER A 887 -13.18 6.44 35.82
CA SER A 887 -12.65 7.79 36.01
C SER A 887 -13.76 8.73 36.43
N PHE A 888 -13.59 9.48 37.51
CA PHE A 888 -14.53 10.47 38.01
C PHE A 888 -14.12 11.85 37.54
N TRP A 889 -15.02 12.58 36.88
CA TRP A 889 -14.75 13.92 36.35
C TRP A 889 -14.60 14.97 37.46
N LEU A 890 -13.54 15.79 37.40
CA LEU A 890 -13.24 16.85 38.36
C LEU A 890 -13.23 18.26 37.69
N PRO A 891 -14.39 18.83 37.32
CA PRO A 891 -14.49 20.01 36.46
C PRO A 891 -13.83 21.30 36.99
N HIS A 892 -13.46 21.35 38.27
CA HIS A 892 -12.98 22.56 38.95
C HIS A 892 -11.58 22.40 39.58
N SER A 893 -10.81 21.37 39.18
CA SER A 893 -9.48 21.15 39.73
C SER A 893 -8.40 22.03 39.06
N ALA A 894 -7.30 22.31 39.75
CA ALA A 894 -6.19 23.08 39.20
C ALA A 894 -5.49 22.35 38.04
N GLU A 895 -5.51 21.01 38.07
CA GLU A 895 -4.99 20.13 37.01
C GLU A 895 -5.81 20.25 35.71
N ALA A 896 -7.09 20.65 35.78
CA ALA A 896 -7.97 20.80 34.61
C ALA A 896 -7.53 21.89 33.61
N GLN A 897 -6.64 22.80 34.03
CA GLN A 897 -6.26 23.99 33.26
C GLN A 897 -4.88 23.90 32.57
N ILE A 898 -4.17 22.77 32.71
CA ILE A 898 -2.82 22.62 32.17
C ILE A 898 -2.88 21.91 30.81
N PRO A 899 -2.48 22.56 29.69
CA PRO A 899 -2.28 21.86 28.42
C PRO A 899 -1.10 20.90 28.56
N MET A 900 -1.30 19.62 28.23
CA MET A 900 -0.30 18.59 28.51
C MET A 900 0.31 17.97 27.28
N THR A 901 1.56 17.53 27.45
CA THR A 901 2.35 16.79 26.48
C THR A 901 2.30 15.31 26.83
N ILE A 902 1.89 14.46 25.89
CA ILE A 902 1.92 13.00 26.05
C ILE A 902 3.39 12.55 25.93
N PRO A 903 3.92 11.72 26.86
CA PRO A 903 5.27 11.21 26.74
C PRO A 903 5.44 10.39 25.46
N GLU A 904 6.58 10.54 24.79
CA GLU A 904 6.91 9.82 23.53
C GLU A 904 6.75 8.30 23.67
N ALA A 905 7.10 7.73 24.84
CA ALA A 905 6.92 6.31 25.13
C ALA A 905 5.44 5.86 25.09
N VAL A 906 4.52 6.69 25.62
CA VAL A 906 3.08 6.43 25.61
C VAL A 906 2.52 6.58 24.20
N GLU A 907 3.00 7.57 23.43
CA GLU A 907 2.64 7.73 22.02
C GLU A 907 3.07 6.51 21.20
N GLN A 908 4.30 6.02 21.40
CA GLN A 908 4.82 4.82 20.76
C GLN A 908 4.00 3.57 21.12
N LEU A 909 3.59 3.41 22.39
CA LEU A 909 2.68 2.31 22.78
C LEU A 909 1.35 2.34 22.04
N GLY A 910 0.80 3.53 21.78
CA GLY A 910 -0.42 3.68 20.99
C GLY A 910 -0.22 3.19 19.56
N HIS A 911 0.91 3.53 18.93
CA HIS A 911 1.28 3.03 17.62
C HIS A 911 1.47 1.51 17.60
N ASP A 912 2.12 0.96 18.62
CA ASP A 912 2.34 -0.48 18.75
C ASP A 912 1.02 -1.23 18.96
N THR A 913 0.10 -0.65 19.74
CA THR A 913 -1.26 -1.17 19.99
C THR A 913 -2.10 -1.21 18.71
N ASP A 914 -2.07 -0.15 17.91
CA ASP A 914 -2.71 -0.15 16.59
C ASP A 914 -2.09 -1.19 15.67
N GLY A 915 -0.76 -1.35 15.72
CA GLY A 915 -0.01 -2.35 14.94
C GLY A 915 -0.41 -3.79 15.26
N ILE A 916 -0.48 -4.16 16.55
CA ILE A 916 -0.84 -5.52 16.96
C ILE A 916 -2.33 -5.83 16.74
N ARG A 917 -3.23 -4.90 17.09
CA ARG A 917 -4.67 -5.02 16.81
C ARG A 917 -4.93 -5.23 15.33
N TRP A 918 -4.15 -4.55 14.50
CA TRP A 918 -4.27 -4.70 13.07
C TRP A 918 -3.84 -6.10 12.59
N GLN A 919 -2.69 -6.59 13.06
CA GLN A 919 -2.22 -7.94 12.73
C GLN A 919 -3.21 -9.02 13.21
N SER A 920 -3.94 -8.80 14.31
CA SER A 920 -4.89 -9.78 14.83
C SER A 920 -6.14 -9.92 13.96
N VAL A 921 -6.57 -8.85 13.28
CA VAL A 921 -7.67 -8.92 12.29
C VAL A 921 -7.34 -9.90 11.17
N GLU A 922 -6.06 -10.03 10.81
CA GLU A 922 -5.57 -10.97 9.79
C GLU A 922 -5.23 -12.36 10.33
N SER A 923 -5.49 -12.63 11.62
CA SER A 923 -5.08 -13.86 12.31
C SER A 923 -3.56 -14.08 12.34
N LYS A 924 -2.76 -13.00 12.30
CA LYS A 924 -1.28 -13.05 12.24
C LYS A 924 -0.59 -12.82 13.60
N VAL A 925 -1.33 -12.77 14.70
CA VAL A 925 -0.79 -12.52 16.04
C VAL A 925 -0.94 -13.78 16.88
N SER A 926 0.17 -14.29 17.41
CA SER A 926 0.18 -15.37 18.38
C SER A 926 -0.20 -14.88 19.77
N GLU A 927 -0.68 -15.77 20.64
CA GLU A 927 -0.92 -15.44 22.06
C GLU A 927 0.34 -14.89 22.75
N GLN A 928 1.53 -15.39 22.38
CA GLN A 928 2.80 -14.89 22.90
C GLN A 928 3.07 -13.43 22.51
N GLN A 929 2.70 -13.02 21.30
CA GLN A 929 2.83 -11.62 20.87
C GLN A 929 1.88 -10.71 21.63
N TRP A 930 0.63 -11.16 21.87
CA TRP A 930 -0.32 -10.43 22.71
C TRP A 930 0.17 -10.28 24.13
N GLU A 931 0.65 -11.38 24.74
CA GLU A 931 1.19 -11.37 26.09
C GLU A 931 2.40 -10.43 26.21
N SER A 932 3.33 -10.49 25.24
CA SER A 932 4.50 -9.60 25.21
C SER A 932 4.09 -8.13 25.10
N HIS A 933 3.03 -7.82 24.34
CA HIS A 933 2.50 -6.45 24.22
C HIS A 933 1.87 -5.99 25.54
N SER A 934 1.01 -6.81 26.14
CA SER A 934 0.37 -6.53 27.43
C SER A 934 1.39 -6.37 28.57
N GLN A 935 2.46 -7.18 28.60
CA GLN A 935 3.56 -7.02 29.56
C GLN A 935 4.35 -5.73 29.36
N ARG A 936 4.55 -5.30 28.12
CA ARG A 936 5.17 -4.00 27.84
C ARG A 936 4.25 -2.86 28.29
N MET A 937 2.98 -2.89 27.91
CA MET A 937 1.96 -1.94 28.38
C MET A 937 1.94 -1.81 29.90
N ARG A 938 1.91 -2.92 30.64
CA ARG A 938 2.00 -2.95 32.11
C ARG A 938 3.24 -2.25 32.64
N ARG A 939 4.42 -2.53 32.07
CA ARG A 939 5.68 -1.91 32.50
C ARG A 939 5.66 -0.40 32.30
N GLU A 940 5.20 0.07 31.15
CA GLU A 940 5.13 1.50 30.84
C GLU A 940 4.05 2.22 31.67
N PHE A 941 2.90 1.59 31.91
CA PHE A 941 1.88 2.08 32.83
C PHE A 941 2.41 2.19 34.26
N ALA A 942 3.12 1.17 34.75
CA ALA A 942 3.75 1.21 36.07
C ALA A 942 4.82 2.32 36.16
N ALA A 943 5.58 2.56 35.09
CA ALA A 943 6.54 3.66 35.03
C ALA A 943 5.88 5.05 35.11
N CYS A 944 4.62 5.16 34.64
CA CYS A 944 3.79 6.35 34.79
C CYS A 944 3.01 6.41 36.12
N GLY A 945 3.17 5.43 37.02
CA GLY A 945 2.44 5.35 38.29
C GLY A 945 1.04 4.74 38.21
N ILE A 946 0.63 4.22 37.04
CA ILE A 946 -0.68 3.61 36.81
C ILE A 946 -0.64 2.16 37.29
N LYS A 947 -1.45 1.81 38.28
CA LYS A 947 -1.52 0.45 38.85
C LYS A 947 -2.98 0.03 39.05
N PRO A 948 -3.33 -1.24 38.76
CA PRO A 948 -4.65 -1.76 39.05
C PRO A 948 -4.82 -2.03 40.54
N PHE A 949 -6.05 -1.91 41.04
CA PHE A 949 -6.47 -2.58 42.25
C PHE A 949 -6.67 -4.07 41.95
N GLU A 950 -6.16 -4.93 42.82
CA GLU A 950 -6.50 -6.36 42.79
C GLU A 950 -7.94 -6.51 43.28
N VAL A 951 -8.81 -7.04 42.42
CA VAL A 951 -10.13 -7.47 42.85
C VAL A 951 -10.10 -8.95 43.18
N VAL A 952 -10.64 -9.33 44.34
CA VAL A 952 -10.82 -10.71 44.75
C VAL A 952 -12.25 -11.12 44.37
N PRO A 953 -12.46 -11.85 43.27
CA PRO A 953 -13.80 -12.29 42.90
C PRO A 953 -14.35 -13.26 43.95
N PHE A 954 -15.60 -13.06 44.37
CA PHE A 954 -16.35 -14.03 45.16
C PHE A 954 -17.65 -14.37 44.45
N GLN A 955 -18.09 -15.62 44.56
CA GLN A 955 -19.38 -16.04 44.03
C GLN A 955 -20.46 -15.83 45.10
N ASP A 956 -21.56 -15.16 44.74
CA ASP A 956 -22.72 -15.12 45.62
C ASP A 956 -23.47 -16.47 45.65
N ALA A 957 -24.52 -16.55 46.47
CA ALA A 957 -25.28 -17.78 46.66
C ALA A 957 -25.95 -18.30 45.37
N GLU A 958 -26.09 -17.44 44.34
CA GLU A 958 -26.60 -17.82 43.02
C GLU A 958 -25.48 -18.14 42.01
N GLY A 959 -24.22 -18.21 42.45
CA GLY A 959 -23.06 -18.50 41.61
C GLY A 959 -22.62 -17.34 40.72
N ARG A 960 -23.10 -16.10 40.97
CA ARG A 960 -22.70 -14.92 40.20
C ARG A 960 -21.35 -14.42 40.71
N SER A 961 -20.41 -14.21 39.79
CA SER A 961 -19.15 -13.54 40.12
C SER A 961 -19.46 -12.09 40.52
N GLN A 962 -19.17 -11.74 41.78
CA GLN A 962 -19.21 -10.37 42.26
C GLN A 962 -17.79 -9.83 42.39
N VAL A 963 -17.65 -8.56 41.99
CA VAL A 963 -16.41 -7.78 41.85
C VAL A 963 -16.53 -6.54 42.73
#